data_AF-A0A8T5GMW6-F1
#
_entry.id   AF-A0A8T5GMW6-F1
#
_cell.length_a   1.000
_cell.length_b   1.000
_cell.length_c   1.000
_cell.angle_alpha   90.00
_cell.angle_beta   90.00
_cell.angle_gamma   90.00
#
_symmetry.space_group_name_H-M   'P 1'
#
loop_
_entity.id
_entity.type
_entity.pdbx_description
1 polymer ?
#
loop_
_entity_poly.entity_id
_entity_poly.type
_entity_poly.pdbx_seq_one_letter_code
_entity_poly.pdbx_strand_id
1 'polypeptide(L)'
;MKLTKINMVLVLVIIVLSTSLVIAQNHVPIVPPEDFILFTPENQASYVSDMQDFSGGNYEIAYDYFSNSLNIMSAPDAFERFMYSLGITISIDSTAPSSVFNYNSIGTLVGAGGEEVNIYDFSNTEESLQIDGDGNIVIIDRDKREWPFSGTLGFSQGKFTLDDGEFAGQMIQNGKFILGNGKMKGIMESFGGLHFDEDTSFEFVKDTNTIKLVKANVVGVDFDTDIMIYGNSVSLPDGDMLHKGRLTFEKGRPVLVGSGSEVTVKGFTHKTKKGKTVQLLYAESAELDEIDFNEQEALAKIPQADEFEQEWKDQFSIVSELKSRQKELETELRKLTKQSGTTERIAEITEELKQIVPQITTESTKLRTITESYVPTIISSEGVHLRYKEQREKEYISVIPGMIPDGNYFIYGDEHIWLGGDGFSSNAEDGNPIFPEFTLSYEGWITRERKSQLEFEPKGGTIDAVKMSPQRRPLALEVTMSGEGVVTNGKYLFRADGEDVLISPADTFASEELVSSDMRFNYKADLGETKIYDLNVDGEYHLELTSEEREGLLQERASVMVFLDDYKEELKSKPAIRRIIRKLEPLEKDLNNLQGELEKALQLWRRAEQHGTDAEKKSTFRDVEQFESQIKKVDEQIKSLEQMPEYSEFKPKRDDLEFKQNDLDDINHRLVGNIGEHKSGIWGQIVSSEDGDSFVSYQERVEGFPVIKNTDIFQWTDEVLRLRAGQTVSGEELDIPDIFISNTDRLQLDFINGDQQCIDVQFAMAYQHALETGQDICYGSKPKCLSDYTEQPQIFVEDWMHDLNTRSYELATKRIERGKGGVWDDQIDILSVDEYDDIQPGDVLLYNGHAIGVKEVLEIPPGSGTKYIRQFAGSMPAIDAHIYQTSSEHGGLKSIEQLKSERIGFKDKKELVSIFRWKFRKPNDVVAVAK
;
A
#
# COMPACT_ATOMS: atom_id res chain seq x y z
N MET A 1 60.43 0.19 -29.40
CA MET A 1 61.90 0.41 -29.39
C MET A 1 62.56 -0.86 -29.92
N LYS A 2 63.30 -0.81 -31.05
CA LYS A 2 63.92 -1.96 -31.79
C LYS A 2 62.89 -2.98 -32.35
N LEU A 3 62.80 -3.26 -33.67
CA LEU A 3 63.70 -3.99 -34.62
C LEU A 3 63.73 -5.52 -34.34
N THR A 4 63.56 -6.49 -35.26
CA THR A 4 63.31 -6.56 -36.74
C THR A 4 62.78 -7.98 -37.05
N LYS A 5 61.77 -8.27 -37.90
CA LYS A 5 61.71 -8.38 -39.39
C LYS A 5 62.66 -9.43 -40.04
N ILE A 6 62.13 -10.17 -41.06
CA ILE A 6 62.82 -11.02 -42.10
C ILE A 6 63.18 -12.48 -41.68
N ASN A 7 63.24 -13.53 -42.54
CA ASN A 7 62.48 -13.98 -43.75
C ASN A 7 63.03 -15.36 -44.27
N MET A 8 62.25 -16.10 -45.08
CA MET A 8 62.67 -17.02 -46.19
C MET A 8 63.56 -18.29 -46.03
N VAL A 9 63.04 -19.43 -46.57
CA VAL A 9 63.64 -20.34 -47.60
C VAL A 9 64.71 -21.43 -47.24
N LEU A 10 64.27 -22.70 -47.38
CA LEU A 10 64.84 -23.84 -48.18
C LEU A 10 66.36 -24.20 -48.11
N VAL A 11 66.71 -25.50 -47.93
CA VAL A 11 67.49 -26.35 -48.87
C VAL A 11 67.90 -27.75 -48.32
N LEU A 12 67.75 -28.71 -49.24
CA LEU A 12 68.12 -30.13 -49.41
C LEU A 12 69.56 -30.63 -49.02
N VAL A 13 69.72 -31.98 -48.92
CA VAL A 13 70.93 -32.86 -49.15
C VAL A 13 71.70 -33.49 -47.96
N ILE A 14 71.41 -34.78 -47.70
CA ILE A 14 72.27 -36.01 -47.56
C ILE A 14 73.79 -35.91 -47.20
N ILE A 15 74.25 -36.68 -46.17
CA ILE A 15 75.59 -37.36 -45.98
C ILE A 15 75.72 -37.90 -44.51
N VAL A 16 76.34 -39.04 -44.11
CA VAL A 16 76.83 -40.30 -44.75
C VAL A 16 77.04 -41.44 -43.68
N LEU A 17 77.64 -42.59 -44.05
CA LEU A 17 77.98 -43.83 -43.27
C LEU A 17 79.02 -43.65 -42.10
N SER A 18 79.39 -44.62 -41.22
CA SER A 18 79.62 -46.08 -41.46
C SER A 18 79.75 -47.05 -40.25
N THR A 19 79.60 -48.37 -40.54
CA THR A 19 80.09 -49.60 -39.83
C THR A 19 79.47 -49.98 -38.46
N SER A 20 79.37 -51.26 -38.01
CA SER A 20 79.62 -52.57 -38.69
C SER A 20 79.00 -53.81 -37.96
N LEU A 21 78.64 -54.84 -38.76
CA LEU A 21 78.77 -56.32 -38.57
C LEU A 21 78.48 -57.00 -37.20
N VAL A 22 77.50 -57.94 -37.16
CA VAL A 22 77.69 -59.41 -36.93
C VAL A 22 76.36 -60.21 -36.96
N ILE A 23 76.47 -61.43 -37.50
CA ILE A 23 75.50 -62.50 -37.78
C ILE A 23 74.50 -62.83 -36.66
N ALA A 24 73.22 -63.03 -37.05
CA ALA A 24 72.36 -64.10 -36.54
C ALA A 24 71.43 -64.60 -37.65
N GLN A 25 71.36 -65.92 -37.89
CA GLN A 25 70.36 -66.52 -38.80
C GLN A 25 69.15 -66.98 -37.99
N ASN A 26 67.93 -66.69 -38.46
CA ASN A 26 66.73 -67.45 -38.12
C ASN A 26 65.65 -67.24 -39.20
N HIS A 27 64.68 -68.15 -39.28
CA HIS A 27 63.75 -68.23 -40.40
C HIS A 27 62.73 -67.08 -40.43
N VAL A 28 62.66 -66.39 -41.57
CA VAL A 28 61.40 -65.78 -42.04
C VAL A 28 60.69 -66.85 -42.87
N PRO A 29 59.42 -67.20 -42.58
CA PRO A 29 58.66 -68.11 -43.42
C PRO A 29 58.29 -67.42 -44.74
N ILE A 30 58.64 -68.05 -45.87
CA ILE A 30 58.05 -67.69 -47.16
C ILE A 30 56.67 -68.35 -47.19
N VAL A 31 55.63 -67.55 -46.92
CA VAL A 31 54.24 -67.97 -47.13
C VAL A 31 54.00 -68.08 -48.64
N PRO A 32 53.45 -69.19 -49.16
CA PRO A 32 53.16 -69.32 -50.58
C PRO A 32 52.01 -68.40 -51.01
N PRO A 33 52.03 -67.86 -52.25
CA PRO A 33 50.94 -67.06 -52.78
C PRO A 33 49.80 -67.95 -53.29
N GLU A 34 49.10 -68.62 -52.36
CA GLU A 34 47.86 -69.34 -52.64
C GLU A 34 46.66 -68.48 -52.20
N ASP A 35 45.72 -68.26 -53.12
CA ASP A 35 44.38 -67.69 -52.95
C ASP A 35 44.25 -66.34 -52.19
N PHE A 36 44.93 -65.31 -52.69
CA PHE A 36 44.42 -63.93 -52.55
C PHE A 36 43.12 -63.78 -53.35
N ILE A 37 41.99 -64.09 -52.71
CA ILE A 37 40.66 -63.82 -53.26
C ILE A 37 40.45 -62.31 -53.30
N LEU A 38 40.53 -61.72 -54.49
CA LEU A 38 40.09 -60.34 -54.73
C LEU A 38 38.55 -60.31 -54.73
N PHE A 39 37.96 -60.18 -53.54
CA PHE A 39 36.55 -59.86 -53.39
C PHE A 39 36.25 -58.50 -54.06
N THR A 40 35.25 -58.44 -54.93
CA THR A 40 34.61 -57.16 -55.29
C THR A 40 33.87 -56.59 -54.06
N PRO A 41 33.53 -55.29 -54.01
CA PRO A 41 32.73 -54.75 -52.91
C PRO A 41 31.41 -55.51 -52.69
N GLU A 42 30.79 -55.99 -53.78
CA GLU A 42 29.60 -56.86 -53.77
C GLU A 42 29.88 -58.22 -53.09
N ASN A 43 31.01 -58.85 -53.42
CA ASN A 43 31.42 -60.11 -52.80
C ASN A 43 31.82 -59.91 -51.32
N GLN A 44 32.41 -58.76 -50.96
CA GLN A 44 32.70 -58.41 -49.57
C GLN A 44 31.39 -58.23 -48.78
N ALA A 45 30.42 -57.47 -49.33
CA ALA A 45 29.10 -57.29 -48.75
C ALA A 45 28.39 -58.63 -48.52
N SER A 46 28.39 -59.53 -49.51
CA SER A 46 27.82 -60.89 -49.36
C SER A 46 28.55 -61.68 -48.28
N TYR A 47 29.89 -61.71 -48.29
CA TYR A 47 30.68 -62.48 -47.33
C TYR A 47 30.46 -62.03 -45.88
N VAL A 48 30.39 -60.71 -45.64
CA VAL A 48 30.08 -60.15 -44.31
C VAL A 48 28.59 -60.33 -43.97
N SER A 49 27.68 -60.27 -44.94
CA SER A 49 26.26 -60.56 -44.75
C SER A 49 25.98 -62.00 -44.34
N ASP A 50 26.76 -62.96 -44.84
CA ASP A 50 26.65 -64.38 -44.49
C ASP A 50 27.24 -64.70 -43.10
N MET A 51 28.02 -63.80 -42.47
CA MET A 51 28.62 -64.03 -41.15
C MET A 51 27.55 -64.25 -40.06
N GLN A 52 27.73 -65.35 -39.33
CA GLN A 52 26.91 -65.76 -38.19
C GLN A 52 27.59 -65.45 -36.85
N ASP A 53 28.92 -65.29 -36.83
CA ASP A 53 29.69 -64.90 -35.66
C ASP A 53 30.82 -63.92 -36.04
N PHE A 54 31.03 -62.92 -35.20
CA PHE A 54 32.06 -61.91 -35.35
C PHE A 54 33.22 -62.15 -34.37
N SER A 55 33.68 -63.40 -34.28
CA SER A 55 34.77 -63.81 -33.38
C SER A 55 36.06 -64.14 -34.13
N GLY A 56 37.21 -64.02 -33.45
CA GLY A 56 38.52 -64.32 -34.03
C GLY A 56 38.79 -63.51 -35.31
N GLY A 57 39.15 -64.19 -36.39
CA GLY A 57 39.43 -63.53 -37.68
C GLY A 57 38.22 -62.86 -38.34
N ASN A 58 36.99 -63.27 -38.01
CA ASN A 58 35.79 -62.60 -38.53
C ASN A 58 35.63 -61.18 -37.97
N TYR A 59 36.12 -60.94 -36.74
CA TYR A 59 36.13 -59.60 -36.13
C TYR A 59 37.00 -58.64 -36.96
N GLU A 60 38.24 -59.02 -37.28
CA GLU A 60 39.17 -58.16 -38.02
C GLU A 60 38.62 -57.83 -39.42
N ILE A 61 38.06 -58.82 -40.12
CA ILE A 61 37.45 -58.63 -41.44
C ILE A 61 36.22 -57.70 -41.38
N ALA A 62 35.35 -57.87 -40.38
CA ALA A 62 34.17 -57.03 -40.23
C ALA A 62 34.52 -55.59 -39.80
N TYR A 63 35.49 -55.43 -38.88
CA TYR A 63 36.00 -54.13 -38.44
C TYR A 63 36.63 -53.35 -39.61
N ASP A 64 37.51 -54.00 -40.39
CA ASP A 64 38.10 -53.38 -41.58
C ASP A 64 37.03 -53.07 -42.65
N TYR A 65 36.07 -53.96 -42.88
CA TYR A 65 34.99 -53.74 -43.84
C TYR A 65 34.09 -52.57 -43.44
N PHE A 66 33.61 -52.53 -42.19
CA PHE A 66 32.71 -51.48 -41.71
C PHE A 66 33.40 -50.17 -41.34
N SER A 67 34.74 -50.07 -41.43
CA SER A 67 35.50 -48.81 -41.27
C SER A 67 35.16 -47.71 -42.30
N ASN A 68 34.28 -48.00 -43.27
CA ASN A 68 33.75 -47.12 -44.30
C ASN A 68 32.22 -47.16 -44.29
N SER A 69 31.54 -46.03 -44.10
CA SER A 69 30.06 -45.99 -43.98
C SER A 69 29.31 -46.52 -45.20
N LEU A 70 29.87 -46.44 -46.41
CA LEU A 70 29.27 -47.02 -47.62
C LEU A 70 29.08 -48.54 -47.54
N ASN A 71 29.94 -49.22 -46.76
CA ASN A 71 29.88 -50.65 -46.54
C ASN A 71 28.80 -51.05 -45.51
N ILE A 72 28.46 -50.15 -44.57
CA ILE A 72 27.35 -50.35 -43.62
C ILE A 72 26.04 -50.49 -44.40
N MET A 73 25.74 -49.52 -45.28
CA MET A 73 24.51 -49.54 -46.09
C MET A 73 24.51 -50.58 -47.21
N SER A 74 25.65 -51.23 -47.47
CA SER A 74 25.72 -52.41 -48.34
C SER A 74 25.33 -53.70 -47.61
N ALA A 75 25.28 -53.70 -46.27
CA ALA A 75 24.95 -54.85 -45.42
C ALA A 75 24.44 -54.43 -44.01
N PRO A 76 23.33 -53.67 -43.88
CA PRO A 76 22.92 -53.06 -42.61
C PRO A 76 22.66 -54.11 -41.51
N ASP A 77 21.89 -55.17 -41.80
CA ASP A 77 21.64 -56.31 -40.90
C ASP A 77 22.93 -56.93 -40.35
N ALA A 78 24.03 -56.87 -41.11
CA ALA A 78 25.32 -57.44 -40.72
C ALA A 78 26.13 -56.47 -39.84
N PHE A 79 25.99 -55.16 -40.06
CA PHE A 79 26.53 -54.14 -39.17
C PHE A 79 25.81 -54.14 -37.81
N GLU A 80 24.47 -54.29 -37.80
CA GLU A 80 23.70 -54.45 -36.56
C GLU A 80 24.17 -55.67 -35.76
N ARG A 81 24.34 -56.84 -36.42
CA ARG A 81 24.86 -58.06 -35.76
C ARG A 81 26.32 -57.91 -35.32
N PHE A 82 27.14 -57.18 -36.06
CA PHE A 82 28.51 -56.86 -35.67
C PHE A 82 28.54 -56.00 -34.41
N MET A 83 27.78 -54.89 -34.37
CA MET A 83 27.66 -54.02 -33.20
C MET A 83 27.06 -54.75 -31.98
N TYR A 84 26.05 -55.59 -32.20
CA TYR A 84 25.48 -56.43 -31.14
C TYR A 84 26.52 -57.41 -30.54
N SER A 85 27.48 -57.90 -31.33
CA SER A 85 28.60 -58.72 -30.81
C SER A 85 29.55 -57.93 -29.89
N LEU A 86 29.55 -56.60 -29.98
CA LEU A 86 30.30 -55.67 -29.12
C LEU A 86 29.44 -55.15 -27.95
N GLY A 87 28.23 -55.70 -27.77
CA GLY A 87 27.27 -55.28 -26.75
C GLY A 87 26.52 -53.98 -27.08
N ILE A 88 26.62 -53.48 -28.32
CA ILE A 88 25.97 -52.24 -28.76
C ILE A 88 24.69 -52.60 -29.51
N THR A 89 23.54 -52.14 -29.04
CA THR A 89 22.29 -52.32 -29.79
C THR A 89 22.07 -51.10 -30.68
N ILE A 90 22.14 -51.31 -31.99
CA ILE A 90 21.82 -50.32 -33.02
C ILE A 90 20.81 -50.92 -34.01
N SER A 91 19.97 -50.07 -34.60
CA SER A 91 19.08 -50.40 -35.71
C SER A 91 19.22 -49.36 -36.83
N ILE A 92 19.05 -49.77 -38.09
CA ILE A 92 19.17 -48.89 -39.26
C ILE A 92 17.95 -49.07 -40.16
N ASP A 93 17.22 -47.99 -40.45
CA ASP A 93 16.16 -48.06 -41.45
C ASP A 93 16.77 -48.34 -42.84
N SER A 94 16.29 -49.41 -43.47
CA SER A 94 16.62 -49.78 -44.85
C SER A 94 16.35 -48.70 -45.90
N THR A 95 15.53 -47.67 -45.60
CA THR A 95 15.33 -46.53 -46.50
C THR A 95 16.37 -45.41 -46.33
N ALA A 96 17.20 -45.45 -45.29
CA ALA A 96 18.16 -44.40 -44.99
C ALA A 96 19.10 -44.13 -46.19
N PRO A 97 19.25 -42.88 -46.67
CA PRO A 97 20.07 -42.58 -47.82
C PRO A 97 21.57 -42.75 -47.51
N SER A 98 22.24 -43.67 -48.24
CA SER A 98 23.62 -44.12 -47.96
C SER A 98 24.74 -43.09 -48.17
N SER A 99 24.41 -41.82 -48.34
CA SER A 99 25.35 -40.70 -48.48
C SER A 99 25.23 -39.68 -47.34
N VAL A 100 24.40 -39.97 -46.33
CA VAL A 100 23.90 -38.95 -45.39
C VAL A 100 24.41 -39.13 -43.95
N PHE A 101 24.75 -40.35 -43.52
CA PHE A 101 25.52 -40.56 -42.29
C PHE A 101 26.96 -41.01 -42.58
N ASN A 102 27.87 -40.68 -41.66
CA ASN A 102 29.28 -40.99 -41.71
C ASN A 102 29.69 -41.81 -40.48
N TYR A 103 30.57 -42.80 -40.66
CA TYR A 103 31.09 -43.64 -39.58
C TYR A 103 32.57 -43.87 -39.79
N ASN A 104 33.35 -43.86 -38.70
CA ASN A 104 34.79 -44.06 -38.73
C ASN A 104 35.25 -45.20 -37.80
N SER A 105 36.48 -45.68 -38.00
CA SER A 105 37.03 -46.80 -37.22
C SER A 105 37.25 -46.52 -35.73
N ILE A 106 37.23 -45.25 -35.28
CA ILE A 106 37.35 -44.90 -33.86
C ILE A 106 36.00 -44.84 -33.13
N GLY A 107 34.89 -45.08 -33.83
CA GLY A 107 33.55 -45.21 -33.24
C GLY A 107 32.63 -44.00 -33.43
N THR A 108 33.12 -42.90 -34.00
CA THR A 108 32.28 -41.74 -34.30
C THR A 108 31.27 -42.11 -35.39
N LEU A 109 29.98 -41.97 -35.08
CA LEU A 109 28.87 -41.95 -36.02
C LEU A 109 28.35 -40.50 -36.08
N VAL A 110 28.18 -39.96 -37.29
CA VAL A 110 27.65 -38.62 -37.54
C VAL A 110 26.44 -38.73 -38.47
N GLY A 111 25.29 -38.20 -38.07
CA GLY A 111 24.02 -38.31 -38.79
C GLY A 111 23.71 -37.15 -39.74
N ALA A 112 22.50 -37.19 -40.29
CA ALA A 112 21.97 -36.21 -41.25
C ALA A 112 21.83 -34.80 -40.67
N GLY A 113 21.35 -34.68 -39.43
CA GLY A 113 21.06 -33.43 -38.74
C GLY A 113 22.28 -32.77 -38.07
N GLY A 114 23.43 -33.43 -38.09
CA GLY A 114 24.63 -32.99 -37.35
C GLY A 114 24.69 -33.55 -35.92
N GLU A 115 24.06 -34.69 -35.70
CA GLU A 115 24.20 -35.53 -34.51
C GLU A 115 25.56 -36.23 -34.57
N GLU A 116 26.40 -36.07 -33.55
CA GLU A 116 27.69 -36.80 -33.45
C GLU A 116 27.71 -37.63 -32.17
N VAL A 117 28.06 -38.92 -32.27
CA VAL A 117 28.10 -39.83 -31.12
C VAL A 117 29.22 -40.86 -31.25
N ASN A 118 29.88 -41.22 -30.15
CA ASN A 118 30.76 -42.38 -30.10
C ASN A 118 29.95 -43.65 -29.80
N ILE A 119 29.71 -44.50 -30.80
CA ILE A 119 28.86 -45.70 -30.60
C ILE A 119 29.46 -46.71 -29.63
N TYR A 120 30.78 -46.70 -29.41
CA TYR A 120 31.43 -47.57 -28.43
C TYR A 120 31.09 -47.20 -26.98
N ASP A 121 30.65 -45.98 -26.70
CA ASP A 121 30.17 -45.57 -25.36
C ASP A 121 28.89 -46.34 -24.96
N PHE A 122 28.12 -46.82 -25.95
CA PHE A 122 26.86 -47.55 -25.77
C PHE A 122 27.07 -49.06 -25.53
N SER A 123 28.32 -49.53 -25.42
CA SER A 123 28.63 -50.95 -25.20
C SER A 123 28.11 -51.44 -23.84
N ASN A 124 27.11 -52.34 -23.88
CA ASN A 124 26.40 -52.91 -22.73
C ASN A 124 25.49 -51.92 -21.97
N THR A 125 24.97 -50.89 -22.66
CA THR A 125 23.91 -50.01 -22.15
C THR A 125 22.52 -50.66 -22.23
N GLU A 126 21.50 -50.08 -21.56
CA GLU A 126 20.10 -50.49 -21.75
C GLU A 126 19.41 -49.69 -22.87
N GLU A 127 19.97 -48.52 -23.18
CA GLU A 127 19.65 -47.67 -24.31
C GLU A 127 20.22 -48.23 -25.61
N SER A 128 19.65 -47.82 -26.74
CA SER A 128 20.04 -48.26 -28.07
C SER A 128 20.01 -47.13 -29.07
N LEU A 129 20.68 -47.28 -30.20
CA LEU A 129 20.72 -46.29 -31.28
C LEU A 129 19.80 -46.70 -32.44
N GLN A 130 19.22 -45.72 -33.11
CA GLN A 130 18.48 -45.91 -34.35
C GLN A 130 18.97 -44.87 -35.37
N ILE A 131 19.29 -45.31 -36.59
CA ILE A 131 19.39 -44.44 -37.76
C ILE A 131 18.03 -44.50 -38.46
N ASP A 132 17.37 -43.35 -38.57
CA ASP A 132 16.02 -43.27 -39.16
C ASP A 132 16.05 -43.25 -40.69
N GLY A 133 14.86 -43.22 -41.31
CA GLY A 133 14.69 -43.25 -42.76
C GLY A 133 15.24 -42.03 -43.52
N ASP A 134 15.52 -40.91 -42.83
CA ASP A 134 16.16 -39.71 -43.39
C ASP A 134 17.68 -39.68 -43.11
N GLY A 135 18.15 -40.46 -42.13
CA GLY A 135 19.56 -40.62 -41.76
C GLY A 135 19.96 -39.94 -40.45
N ASN A 136 19.00 -39.47 -39.65
CA ASN A 136 19.25 -38.84 -38.34
C ASN A 136 19.62 -39.92 -37.31
N ILE A 137 20.35 -39.54 -36.25
CA ILE A 137 20.64 -40.45 -35.11
C ILE A 137 19.63 -40.19 -33.99
N VAL A 138 18.91 -41.24 -33.60
CA VAL A 138 17.91 -41.20 -32.52
C VAL A 138 18.31 -42.17 -31.42
N ILE A 139 18.23 -41.74 -30.15
CA ILE A 139 18.41 -42.63 -29.01
C ILE A 139 17.07 -43.29 -28.68
N ILE A 140 17.07 -44.60 -28.53
CA ILE A 140 15.92 -45.40 -28.13
C ILE A 140 16.13 -45.82 -26.67
N ASP A 141 15.31 -45.30 -25.76
CA ASP A 141 15.41 -45.63 -24.33
C ASP A 141 14.90 -47.05 -24.00
N ARG A 142 15.13 -47.48 -22.75
CA ARG A 142 14.69 -48.78 -22.21
C ARG A 142 13.20 -49.07 -22.43
N ASP A 143 12.36 -48.04 -22.47
CA ASP A 143 10.91 -48.14 -22.66
C ASP A 143 10.49 -48.04 -24.15
N LYS A 144 11.48 -48.06 -25.06
CA LYS A 144 11.36 -47.92 -26.52
C LYS A 144 10.82 -46.58 -26.98
N ARG A 145 11.22 -45.50 -26.30
CA ARG A 145 10.88 -44.13 -26.71
C ARG A 145 12.04 -43.50 -27.47
N GLU A 146 11.71 -42.81 -28.55
CA GLU A 146 12.62 -42.06 -29.38
C GLU A 146 13.00 -40.71 -28.76
N TRP A 147 14.30 -40.45 -28.63
CA TRP A 147 14.90 -39.20 -28.21
C TRP A 147 15.84 -38.72 -29.33
N PRO A 148 15.35 -37.92 -30.30
CA PRO A 148 16.22 -37.27 -31.28
C PRO A 148 17.08 -36.21 -30.57
N PHE A 149 18.24 -35.90 -31.13
CA PHE A 149 19.15 -34.88 -30.62
C PHE A 149 19.90 -34.20 -31.77
N SER A 150 20.72 -33.20 -31.47
CA SER A 150 21.73 -32.65 -32.38
C SER A 150 22.97 -32.20 -31.59
N GLY A 151 24.11 -32.05 -32.26
CA GLY A 151 25.39 -31.77 -31.59
C GLY A 151 26.11 -33.04 -31.10
N THR A 152 27.18 -32.85 -30.33
CA THR A 152 28.09 -33.94 -29.93
C THR A 152 27.68 -34.56 -28.60
N LEU A 153 27.16 -35.79 -28.66
CA LEU A 153 26.71 -36.60 -27.54
C LEU A 153 27.79 -37.61 -27.11
N GLY A 154 28.29 -37.46 -25.89
CA GLY A 154 29.08 -38.49 -25.21
C GLY A 154 28.21 -39.33 -24.26
N PHE A 155 28.66 -40.53 -23.91
CA PHE A 155 28.06 -41.29 -22.80
C PHE A 155 29.13 -41.88 -21.88
N SER A 156 29.06 -41.59 -20.58
CA SER A 156 30.02 -42.08 -19.60
C SER A 156 29.39 -42.31 -18.23
N GLN A 157 29.83 -43.38 -17.55
CA GLN A 157 29.39 -43.75 -16.20
C GLN A 157 27.86 -43.90 -16.04
N GLY A 158 27.14 -44.26 -17.11
CA GLY A 158 25.68 -44.36 -17.10
C GLY A 158 24.97 -43.01 -17.28
N LYS A 159 25.63 -42.00 -17.87
CA LYS A 159 25.09 -40.68 -18.16
C LYS A 159 25.46 -40.21 -19.57
N PHE A 160 24.52 -39.57 -20.22
CA PHE A 160 24.74 -38.76 -21.42
C PHE A 160 25.37 -37.42 -21.06
N THR A 161 26.18 -36.88 -21.97
CA THR A 161 26.76 -35.54 -21.90
C THR A 161 26.62 -34.84 -23.25
N LEU A 162 26.11 -33.61 -23.26
CA LEU A 162 25.92 -32.78 -24.45
C LEU A 162 26.36 -31.34 -24.12
N ASP A 163 27.46 -30.90 -24.74
CA ASP A 163 28.10 -29.62 -24.42
C ASP A 163 27.30 -28.42 -24.97
N ASP A 164 26.89 -28.47 -26.23
CA ASP A 164 25.92 -27.57 -26.87
C ASP A 164 25.11 -28.40 -27.90
N GLY A 165 23.79 -28.22 -27.96
CA GLY A 165 22.95 -28.88 -28.96
C GLY A 165 21.45 -28.83 -28.68
N GLU A 166 20.70 -29.69 -29.34
CA GLU A 166 19.27 -29.91 -29.08
C GLU A 166 19.05 -31.33 -28.55
N PHE A 167 18.06 -31.52 -27.68
CA PHE A 167 17.63 -32.82 -27.21
C PHE A 167 16.09 -32.90 -27.11
N ALA A 168 15.49 -33.78 -27.89
CA ALA A 168 14.06 -34.05 -27.94
C ALA A 168 13.16 -32.81 -28.18
N GLY A 169 13.59 -31.88 -29.03
CA GLY A 169 12.85 -30.64 -29.35
C GLY A 169 13.20 -29.44 -28.49
N GLN A 170 14.28 -29.51 -27.69
CA GLN A 170 14.65 -28.48 -26.70
C GLN A 170 16.16 -28.23 -26.72
N MET A 171 16.58 -26.96 -26.74
CA MET A 171 18.01 -26.59 -26.65
C MET A 171 18.63 -27.00 -25.30
N ILE A 172 19.90 -27.41 -25.30
CA ILE A 172 20.68 -27.78 -24.10
C ILE A 172 22.06 -27.13 -24.16
N GLN A 173 22.53 -26.63 -23.02
CA GLN A 173 23.93 -26.24 -22.80
C GLN A 173 24.53 -26.92 -21.56
N ASN A 174 25.73 -27.49 -21.72
CA ASN A 174 26.55 -28.19 -20.73
C ASN A 174 25.83 -29.33 -19.95
N GLY A 175 24.87 -29.99 -20.60
CA GLY A 175 23.96 -30.94 -20.01
C GLY A 175 24.55 -32.32 -19.71
N LYS A 176 24.26 -32.86 -18.53
CA LYS A 176 24.76 -34.16 -18.03
C LYS A 176 23.61 -34.95 -17.39
N PHE A 177 23.05 -35.92 -18.12
CA PHE A 177 21.72 -36.50 -17.81
C PHE A 177 21.62 -38.02 -17.99
N ILE A 178 20.50 -38.59 -17.53
CA ILE A 178 20.08 -39.99 -17.70
C ILE A 178 18.68 -40.04 -18.29
N LEU A 179 18.35 -41.13 -18.99
CA LEU A 179 17.02 -41.38 -19.57
C LEU A 179 16.25 -42.47 -18.80
N GLY A 180 14.95 -42.58 -19.08
CA GLY A 180 14.11 -43.72 -18.69
C GLY A 180 12.79 -43.34 -18.01
N ASN A 181 11.79 -44.21 -18.13
CA ASN A 181 10.39 -43.98 -17.76
C ASN A 181 9.76 -42.77 -18.49
N GLY A 182 10.22 -42.49 -19.72
CA GLY A 182 9.77 -41.33 -20.52
C GLY A 182 10.28 -39.98 -20.03
N LYS A 183 11.44 -39.96 -19.37
CA LYS A 183 12.01 -38.79 -18.71
C LYS A 183 13.50 -38.67 -18.95
N MET A 184 13.96 -37.43 -18.91
CA MET A 184 15.38 -37.08 -18.82
C MET A 184 15.63 -36.45 -17.46
N LYS A 185 16.73 -36.79 -16.77
CA LYS A 185 17.11 -36.17 -15.48
C LYS A 185 18.59 -35.89 -15.42
N GLY A 186 19.01 -34.74 -14.92
CA GLY A 186 20.43 -34.40 -14.88
C GLY A 186 20.72 -33.08 -14.19
N ILE A 187 21.87 -32.51 -14.57
CA ILE A 187 22.28 -31.12 -14.33
C ILE A 187 22.62 -30.45 -15.66
N MET A 188 22.39 -29.14 -15.80
CA MET A 188 22.82 -28.35 -16.97
C MET A 188 22.82 -26.84 -16.70
N GLU A 189 23.37 -26.05 -17.62
CA GLU A 189 23.43 -24.57 -17.54
C GLU A 189 22.24 -23.88 -18.24
N SER A 190 21.67 -24.49 -19.29
CA SER A 190 20.46 -23.96 -19.96
C SER A 190 19.61 -25.09 -20.57
N PHE A 191 18.27 -25.02 -20.42
CA PHE A 191 17.30 -25.97 -20.98
C PHE A 191 16.11 -25.29 -21.67
N GLY A 192 15.87 -25.58 -22.95
CA GLY A 192 14.64 -25.17 -23.65
C GLY A 192 14.42 -23.66 -23.63
N GLY A 193 15.50 -22.88 -23.68
CA GLY A 193 15.49 -21.41 -23.56
C GLY A 193 15.48 -20.87 -22.12
N LEU A 194 15.43 -21.72 -21.09
CA LEU A 194 15.60 -21.34 -19.68
C LEU A 194 17.08 -21.38 -19.28
N HIS A 195 17.65 -20.22 -18.93
CA HIS A 195 19.06 -20.09 -18.51
C HIS A 195 19.18 -20.05 -16.99
N PHE A 196 20.11 -20.83 -16.42
CA PHE A 196 20.32 -20.93 -14.96
C PHE A 196 21.58 -20.18 -14.51
N ASP A 197 21.68 -19.84 -13.22
CA ASP A 197 22.90 -19.25 -12.63
C ASP A 197 24.00 -20.28 -12.28
N GLU A 198 23.60 -21.49 -11.91
CA GLU A 198 24.47 -22.64 -11.66
C GLU A 198 23.90 -23.97 -12.21
N ASP A 199 24.76 -25.00 -12.26
CA ASP A 199 24.55 -26.36 -12.80
C ASP A 199 23.27 -27.03 -12.21
N THR A 200 22.11 -26.77 -12.82
CA THR A 200 20.80 -26.90 -12.17
C THR A 200 20.19 -28.29 -12.32
N SER A 201 19.77 -28.89 -11.20
CA SER A 201 19.18 -30.23 -11.15
C SER A 201 17.72 -30.27 -11.64
N PHE A 202 17.42 -31.13 -12.62
CA PHE A 202 16.10 -31.18 -13.28
C PHE A 202 15.54 -32.60 -13.52
N GLU A 203 14.21 -32.69 -13.73
CA GLU A 203 13.53 -33.85 -14.38
C GLU A 203 12.63 -33.32 -15.51
N PHE A 204 13.00 -33.57 -16.77
CA PHE A 204 12.17 -33.25 -17.95
C PHE A 204 11.25 -34.41 -18.33
N VAL A 205 10.04 -34.09 -18.79
CA VAL A 205 9.00 -35.03 -19.23
C VAL A 205 8.56 -34.66 -20.64
N LYS A 206 9.03 -35.41 -21.65
CA LYS A 206 8.78 -35.15 -23.08
C LYS A 206 7.29 -35.09 -23.41
N ASP A 207 6.53 -36.08 -22.96
CA ASP A 207 5.10 -36.28 -23.26
C ASP A 207 4.20 -35.08 -22.87
N THR A 208 4.67 -34.18 -22.00
CA THR A 208 3.94 -33.01 -21.50
C THR A 208 4.76 -31.71 -21.56
N ASN A 209 5.86 -31.70 -22.32
CA ASN A 209 6.86 -30.63 -22.41
C ASN A 209 7.12 -29.93 -21.06
N THR A 210 7.41 -30.72 -20.03
CA THR A 210 7.50 -30.23 -18.63
C THR A 210 8.89 -30.40 -18.07
N ILE A 211 9.57 -29.30 -17.75
CA ILE A 211 10.75 -29.34 -16.87
C ILE A 211 10.33 -29.27 -15.40
N LYS A 212 11.01 -30.05 -14.55
CA LYS A 212 10.83 -30.00 -13.10
C LYS A 212 12.07 -29.46 -12.43
N LEU A 213 11.88 -28.41 -11.63
CA LEU A 213 12.93 -27.66 -10.97
C LEU A 213 12.66 -27.57 -9.45
N VAL A 214 13.72 -27.58 -8.65
CA VAL A 214 13.63 -27.47 -7.17
C VAL A 214 14.73 -26.54 -6.69
N LYS A 215 14.37 -25.36 -6.16
CA LYS A 215 15.34 -24.33 -5.75
C LYS A 215 16.29 -23.86 -6.85
N ALA A 216 15.86 -23.90 -8.11
CA ALA A 216 16.59 -23.32 -9.23
C ALA A 216 16.41 -21.80 -9.27
N ASN A 217 17.37 -21.10 -9.86
CA ASN A 217 17.31 -19.67 -10.13
C ASN A 217 17.48 -19.45 -11.64
N VAL A 218 16.40 -19.07 -12.32
CA VAL A 218 16.38 -18.84 -13.76
C VAL A 218 16.72 -17.37 -14.02
N VAL A 219 17.86 -17.11 -14.65
CA VAL A 219 18.39 -15.76 -14.90
C VAL A 219 17.96 -15.18 -16.25
N GLY A 220 17.44 -16.01 -17.14
CA GLY A 220 16.92 -15.58 -18.45
C GLY A 220 15.96 -16.61 -19.04
N VAL A 221 15.07 -16.13 -19.90
CA VAL A 221 14.13 -16.94 -20.70
C VAL A 221 14.15 -16.41 -22.12
N ASP A 222 14.44 -17.27 -23.11
CA ASP A 222 14.49 -16.87 -24.52
C ASP A 222 13.09 -16.61 -25.11
N PHE A 223 13.00 -15.70 -26.09
CA PHE A 223 11.74 -15.19 -26.65
C PHE A 223 10.91 -16.23 -27.44
N ASP A 224 11.47 -17.40 -27.71
CA ASP A 224 10.84 -18.56 -28.36
C ASP A 224 10.65 -19.75 -27.39
N THR A 225 10.85 -19.53 -26.09
CA THR A 225 10.61 -20.53 -25.04
C THR A 225 9.12 -20.87 -24.91
N ASP A 226 8.73 -22.04 -25.40
CA ASP A 226 7.44 -22.70 -25.12
C ASP A 226 7.69 -23.89 -24.18
N ILE A 227 7.43 -23.74 -22.86
CA ILE A 227 7.69 -24.80 -21.86
C ILE A 227 6.83 -24.67 -20.59
N MET A 228 6.47 -25.80 -19.96
CA MET A 228 5.88 -25.81 -18.60
C MET A 228 6.93 -26.10 -17.52
N ILE A 229 7.10 -25.17 -16.58
CA ILE A 229 7.90 -25.39 -15.36
C ILE A 229 6.98 -25.95 -14.27
N TYR A 230 7.36 -27.07 -13.65
CA TYR A 230 6.78 -27.57 -12.41
C TYR A 230 7.81 -27.55 -11.29
N GLY A 231 7.55 -26.84 -10.19
CA GLY A 231 8.58 -26.64 -9.18
C GLY A 231 8.12 -26.20 -7.81
N ASN A 232 9.12 -25.91 -6.98
CA ASN A 232 8.98 -25.38 -5.63
C ASN A 232 10.17 -24.47 -5.31
N SER A 233 9.88 -23.23 -4.94
CA SER A 233 10.85 -22.16 -4.68
C SER A 233 11.82 -21.93 -5.85
N VAL A 234 11.29 -21.79 -7.06
CA VAL A 234 12.07 -21.48 -8.26
C VAL A 234 11.99 -19.97 -8.52
N SER A 235 13.13 -19.29 -8.53
CA SER A 235 13.25 -17.88 -8.91
C SER A 235 13.27 -17.77 -10.44
N LEU A 236 12.72 -16.68 -10.96
CA LEU A 236 12.62 -16.35 -12.38
C LEU A 236 13.15 -14.92 -12.64
N PRO A 237 13.30 -14.48 -13.90
CA PRO A 237 13.67 -13.11 -14.22
C PRO A 237 12.69 -12.07 -13.67
N ASP A 238 13.09 -10.81 -13.66
CA ASP A 238 12.31 -9.64 -13.22
C ASP A 238 11.75 -9.68 -11.78
N GLY A 239 12.17 -10.66 -10.98
CA GLY A 239 11.67 -10.88 -9.61
C GLY A 239 10.48 -11.84 -9.51
N ASP A 240 10.06 -12.45 -10.62
CA ASP A 240 9.00 -13.45 -10.64
C ASP A 240 9.42 -14.73 -9.89
N MET A 241 8.47 -15.46 -9.30
CA MET A 241 8.78 -16.60 -8.43
C MET A 241 7.70 -17.70 -8.42
N LEU A 242 8.09 -18.90 -8.81
CA LEU A 242 7.28 -20.12 -8.67
C LEU A 242 7.49 -20.72 -7.26
N HIS A 243 6.73 -20.22 -6.28
CA HIS A 243 6.75 -20.72 -4.89
C HIS A 243 6.41 -22.20 -4.83
N LYS A 244 5.33 -22.63 -5.50
CA LYS A 244 4.99 -24.03 -5.72
C LYS A 244 4.04 -24.22 -6.91
N GLY A 245 4.09 -25.40 -7.53
CA GLY A 245 3.09 -25.82 -8.52
C GLY A 245 3.60 -25.71 -9.95
N ARG A 246 2.87 -25.01 -10.83
CA ARG A 246 3.14 -24.92 -12.28
C ARG A 246 3.01 -23.50 -12.81
N LEU A 247 3.94 -23.14 -13.68
CA LEU A 247 3.88 -21.98 -14.56
C LEU A 247 4.19 -22.44 -15.99
N THR A 248 3.45 -21.94 -16.97
CA THR A 248 3.68 -22.23 -18.41
C THR A 248 4.13 -20.96 -19.10
N PHE A 249 5.19 -21.08 -19.89
CA PHE A 249 5.69 -20.05 -20.78
C PHE A 249 5.30 -20.39 -22.23
N GLU A 250 4.89 -19.35 -22.96
CA GLU A 250 4.78 -19.37 -24.42
C GLU A 250 5.52 -18.12 -24.95
N LYS A 251 6.38 -18.28 -25.95
CA LYS A 251 7.25 -17.22 -26.49
C LYS A 251 8.02 -16.44 -25.40
N GLY A 252 8.54 -17.17 -24.43
CA GLY A 252 9.29 -16.62 -23.30
C GLY A 252 8.48 -15.78 -22.30
N ARG A 253 7.16 -15.65 -22.46
CA ARG A 253 6.29 -14.94 -21.53
C ARG A 253 5.47 -15.91 -20.67
N PRO A 254 5.24 -15.63 -19.37
CA PRO A 254 4.37 -16.44 -18.53
C PRO A 254 2.90 -16.28 -18.92
N VAL A 255 2.23 -17.36 -19.34
CA VAL A 255 0.84 -17.32 -19.86
C VAL A 255 -0.18 -18.14 -19.08
N LEU A 256 0.25 -19.11 -18.24
CA LEU A 256 -0.69 -19.97 -17.50
C LEU A 256 -0.15 -20.43 -16.14
N VAL A 257 -0.84 -20.02 -15.08
CA VAL A 257 -0.66 -20.58 -13.73
C VAL A 257 -1.49 -21.87 -13.61
N GLY A 258 -0.83 -23.00 -13.39
CA GLY A 258 -1.49 -24.31 -13.31
C GLY A 258 -2.19 -24.57 -11.98
N SER A 259 -2.90 -25.70 -11.84
CA SER A 259 -3.76 -25.95 -10.66
C SER A 259 -3.02 -26.38 -9.40
N GLY A 260 -3.38 -25.76 -8.26
CA GLY A 260 -2.75 -26.01 -6.96
C GLY A 260 -1.42 -25.29 -6.78
N SER A 261 -1.24 -24.17 -7.50
CA SER A 261 0.01 -23.42 -7.57
C SER A 261 -0.05 -22.13 -6.74
N GLU A 262 1.14 -21.59 -6.47
CA GLU A 262 1.38 -20.28 -5.88
C GLU A 262 2.56 -19.69 -6.63
N VAL A 263 2.31 -18.63 -7.40
CA VAL A 263 3.27 -18.08 -8.37
C VAL A 263 3.19 -16.56 -8.38
N THR A 264 4.30 -15.88 -8.11
CA THR A 264 4.43 -14.44 -8.27
C THR A 264 4.81 -14.12 -9.72
N VAL A 265 4.01 -13.32 -10.41
CA VAL A 265 4.30 -12.77 -11.74
C VAL A 265 4.01 -11.27 -11.72
N LYS A 266 4.96 -10.44 -12.17
CA LYS A 266 4.89 -8.96 -12.17
C LYS A 266 4.36 -8.39 -10.85
N GLY A 267 4.91 -8.89 -9.74
CA GLY A 267 4.56 -8.46 -8.38
C GLY A 267 3.21 -8.96 -7.85
N PHE A 268 2.50 -9.86 -8.56
CA PHE A 268 1.26 -10.49 -8.08
C PHE A 268 1.43 -11.98 -7.82
N THR A 269 1.23 -12.43 -6.58
CA THR A 269 1.15 -13.86 -6.23
C THR A 269 -0.24 -14.42 -6.50
N HIS A 270 -0.34 -15.21 -7.57
CA HIS A 270 -1.53 -15.97 -7.93
C HIS A 270 -1.58 -17.31 -7.18
N LYS A 271 -2.66 -17.56 -6.43
CA LYS A 271 -2.90 -18.79 -5.65
C LYS A 271 -4.09 -19.54 -6.25
N THR A 272 -3.87 -20.73 -6.82
CA THR A 272 -4.92 -21.48 -7.53
C THR A 272 -5.43 -22.68 -6.74
N LYS A 273 -6.76 -22.88 -6.70
CA LYS A 273 -7.37 -24.06 -6.09
C LYS A 273 -7.18 -25.29 -6.98
N LYS A 274 -7.21 -26.49 -6.38
CA LYS A 274 -7.02 -27.75 -7.11
C LYS A 274 -8.08 -27.92 -8.21
N GLY A 275 -7.64 -28.09 -9.45
CA GLY A 275 -8.52 -28.19 -10.62
C GLY A 275 -8.87 -26.85 -11.28
N LYS A 276 -8.34 -25.72 -10.80
CA LYS A 276 -8.46 -24.39 -11.41
C LYS A 276 -7.12 -23.89 -11.91
N THR A 277 -7.09 -23.25 -13.06
CA THR A 277 -5.91 -22.54 -13.61
C THR A 277 -6.18 -21.05 -13.66
N VAL A 278 -5.21 -20.24 -14.09
CA VAL A 278 -5.40 -18.81 -14.42
C VAL A 278 -4.58 -18.52 -15.67
N GLN A 279 -5.21 -17.96 -16.70
CA GLN A 279 -4.51 -17.41 -17.86
C GLN A 279 -3.94 -16.04 -17.50
N LEU A 280 -2.67 -15.81 -17.80
CA LEU A 280 -1.99 -14.53 -17.61
C LEU A 280 -1.85 -13.84 -18.97
N LEU A 281 -2.25 -12.58 -19.04
CA LEU A 281 -2.30 -11.80 -20.27
C LEU A 281 -1.80 -10.37 -19.99
N TYR A 282 -0.88 -9.86 -20.81
CA TYR A 282 -0.51 -8.45 -20.79
C TYR A 282 -1.32 -7.68 -21.83
N ALA A 283 -1.92 -6.55 -21.45
CA ALA A 283 -2.70 -5.68 -22.31
C ALA A 283 -1.77 -4.91 -23.27
N GLU A 284 -1.56 -5.42 -24.48
CA GLU A 284 -0.66 -4.83 -25.48
C GLU A 284 -1.40 -4.47 -26.78
N SER A 285 -1.15 -3.26 -27.30
CA SER A 285 -1.48 -2.82 -28.65
C SER A 285 -0.40 -1.85 -29.15
N ALA A 286 -0.30 -1.64 -30.47
CA ALA A 286 0.69 -0.71 -31.02
C ALA A 286 0.38 0.75 -30.63
N GLU A 287 -0.89 1.01 -30.36
CA GLU A 287 -1.43 2.26 -29.85
C GLU A 287 -1.04 2.47 -28.38
N LEU A 288 -1.03 1.43 -27.53
CA LEU A 288 -0.47 1.50 -26.17
C LEU A 288 1.04 1.74 -26.18
N ASP A 289 1.80 0.98 -26.98
CA ASP A 289 3.25 1.20 -27.18
C ASP A 289 3.56 2.65 -27.60
N GLU A 290 2.73 3.24 -28.48
CA GLU A 290 2.88 4.63 -28.91
C GLU A 290 2.48 5.64 -27.80
N ILE A 291 1.45 5.36 -27.00
CA ILE A 291 1.06 6.20 -25.85
C ILE A 291 2.19 6.27 -24.83
N ASP A 292 2.78 5.14 -24.45
CA ASP A 292 3.82 5.07 -23.42
C ASP A 292 5.13 5.69 -23.91
N PHE A 293 5.50 5.46 -25.17
CA PHE A 293 6.62 6.16 -25.80
C PHE A 293 6.42 7.69 -25.80
N ASN A 294 5.23 8.16 -26.18
CA ASN A 294 4.90 9.59 -26.21
C ASN A 294 4.80 10.21 -24.81
N GLU A 295 4.47 9.43 -23.77
CA GLU A 295 4.57 9.86 -22.37
C GLU A 295 6.03 10.07 -21.97
N GLN A 296 6.89 9.06 -22.17
CA GLN A 296 8.31 9.17 -21.83
C GLN A 296 9.01 10.31 -22.60
N GLU A 297 8.67 10.49 -23.89
CA GLU A 297 9.19 11.59 -24.72
C GLU A 297 8.61 12.96 -24.32
N ALA A 298 7.50 13.01 -23.57
CA ALA A 298 6.97 14.24 -22.97
C ALA A 298 7.58 14.54 -21.59
N LEU A 299 7.67 13.54 -20.71
CA LEU A 299 8.31 13.65 -19.40
C LEU A 299 9.78 14.05 -19.53
N ALA A 300 10.52 13.48 -20.48
CA ALA A 300 11.92 13.82 -20.76
C ALA A 300 12.16 15.26 -21.26
N LYS A 301 11.10 16.03 -21.58
CA LYS A 301 11.18 17.46 -21.95
C LYS A 301 10.94 18.40 -20.75
N ILE A 302 10.52 17.86 -19.61
CA ILE A 302 10.33 18.60 -18.36
C ILE A 302 11.69 18.67 -17.64
N PRO A 303 12.07 19.81 -17.02
CA PRO A 303 13.26 19.88 -16.17
C PRO A 303 13.22 18.79 -15.10
N GLN A 304 14.36 18.14 -14.80
CA GLN A 304 14.37 16.93 -13.96
C GLN A 304 13.76 17.20 -12.58
N ALA A 305 12.56 16.63 -12.36
CA ALA A 305 11.81 16.82 -11.12
C ALA A 305 12.58 16.28 -9.91
N ASP A 306 13.36 15.22 -10.07
CA ASP A 306 14.14 14.59 -9.00
C ASP A 306 15.31 15.46 -8.50
N GLU A 307 15.93 16.29 -9.36
CA GLU A 307 16.97 17.25 -8.92
C GLU A 307 16.36 18.32 -8.00
N PHE A 308 15.21 18.88 -8.40
CA PHE A 308 14.48 19.86 -7.59
C PHE A 308 13.83 19.24 -6.34
N GLU A 309 13.37 17.98 -6.42
CA GLU A 309 12.81 17.25 -5.28
C GLU A 309 13.87 17.05 -4.19
N GLN A 310 15.09 16.63 -4.55
CA GLN A 310 16.15 16.44 -3.56
C GLN A 310 16.57 17.79 -2.95
N GLU A 311 16.73 18.85 -3.76
CA GLU A 311 17.02 20.20 -3.23
C GLU A 311 15.89 20.68 -2.29
N TRP A 312 14.63 20.38 -2.61
CA TRP A 312 13.48 20.71 -1.77
C TRP A 312 13.47 19.90 -0.47
N LYS A 313 13.68 18.58 -0.52
CA LYS A 313 13.74 17.68 0.66
C LYS A 313 14.87 18.08 1.60
N ASP A 314 16.07 18.30 1.08
CA ASP A 314 17.23 18.74 1.86
C ASP A 314 16.94 20.09 2.55
N GLN A 315 16.40 21.06 1.80
CA GLN A 315 16.11 22.38 2.33
C GLN A 315 14.93 22.38 3.32
N PHE A 316 13.91 21.56 3.10
CA PHE A 316 12.79 21.35 4.01
C PHE A 316 13.25 20.71 5.32
N SER A 317 14.12 19.69 5.24
CA SER A 317 14.73 19.03 6.40
C SER A 317 15.48 20.05 7.28
N ILE A 318 16.31 20.92 6.68
CA ILE A 318 17.00 22.02 7.37
C ILE A 318 16.02 22.97 8.07
N VAL A 319 14.95 23.41 7.39
CA VAL A 319 13.94 24.30 7.98
C VAL A 319 13.18 23.61 9.12
N SER A 320 12.91 22.31 8.99
CA SER A 320 12.22 21.50 10.00
C SER A 320 13.07 21.29 11.25
N GLU A 321 14.36 20.95 11.09
CA GLU A 321 15.31 20.84 12.21
C GLU A 321 15.44 22.16 12.97
N LEU A 322 15.60 23.29 12.26
CA LEU A 322 15.69 24.61 12.88
C LEU A 322 14.39 25.01 13.62
N LYS A 323 13.22 24.75 13.05
CA LYS A 323 11.92 24.98 13.71
C LYS A 323 11.74 24.08 14.94
N SER A 324 12.15 22.81 14.86
CA SER A 324 12.14 21.88 16.00
C SER A 324 13.04 22.40 17.12
N ARG A 325 14.27 22.79 16.78
CA ARG A 325 15.24 23.35 17.75
C ARG A 325 14.76 24.67 18.36
N GLN A 326 14.07 25.54 17.62
CA GLN A 326 13.40 26.71 18.19
C GLN A 326 12.36 26.29 19.24
N LYS A 327 11.50 25.30 18.92
CA LYS A 327 10.45 24.80 19.83
C LYS A 327 11.04 24.15 21.10
N GLU A 328 12.17 23.45 20.99
CA GLU A 328 12.95 22.98 22.14
C GLU A 328 13.43 24.14 23.03
N LEU A 329 14.10 25.12 22.43
CA LEU A 329 14.69 26.26 23.13
C LEU A 329 13.63 27.14 23.81
N GLU A 330 12.50 27.39 23.14
CA GLU A 330 11.35 28.04 23.76
C GLU A 330 10.79 27.22 24.93
N THR A 331 10.76 25.90 24.81
CA THR A 331 10.30 25.01 25.89
C THR A 331 11.28 25.00 27.07
N GLU A 332 12.59 25.02 26.82
CA GLU A 332 13.62 25.13 27.87
C GLU A 332 13.54 26.52 28.55
N LEU A 333 13.40 27.59 27.77
CA LEU A 333 13.21 28.95 28.29
C LEU A 333 11.96 29.05 29.16
N ARG A 334 10.80 28.58 28.68
CA ARG A 334 9.53 28.54 29.43
C ARG A 334 9.66 27.73 30.73
N LYS A 335 10.43 26.64 30.76
CA LYS A 335 10.73 25.86 31.97
C LYS A 335 11.61 26.66 32.94
N LEU A 336 12.73 27.21 32.48
CA LEU A 336 13.70 27.94 33.31
C LEU A 336 13.12 29.22 33.92
N THR A 337 12.33 30.01 33.18
CA THR A 337 11.66 31.19 33.77
C THR A 337 10.60 30.79 34.81
N LYS A 338 9.96 29.61 34.67
CA LYS A 338 9.00 29.08 35.66
C LYS A 338 9.66 28.44 36.90
N GLN A 339 10.96 28.14 36.85
CA GLN A 339 11.70 27.41 37.90
C GLN A 339 12.80 28.23 38.59
N SER A 340 12.88 29.55 38.35
CA SER A 340 13.96 30.41 38.85
C SER A 340 15.36 29.93 38.41
N GLY A 341 15.48 29.53 37.14
CA GLY A 341 16.74 29.08 36.53
C GLY A 341 17.84 30.15 36.56
N THR A 342 19.09 29.74 36.37
CA THR A 342 20.24 30.66 36.40
C THR A 342 20.16 31.68 35.27
N THR A 343 20.46 32.94 35.59
CA THR A 343 20.38 34.07 34.65
C THR A 343 21.28 33.87 33.42
N GLU A 344 22.39 33.15 33.59
CA GLU A 344 23.32 32.78 32.52
C GLU A 344 22.67 31.82 31.51
N ARG A 345 22.03 30.72 31.95
CA ARG A 345 21.38 29.77 31.04
C ARG A 345 20.18 30.39 30.31
N ILE A 346 19.45 31.28 30.98
CA ILE A 346 18.37 32.07 30.35
C ILE A 346 18.95 33.00 29.27
N ALA A 347 20.09 33.64 29.52
CA ALA A 347 20.77 34.49 28.53
C ALA A 347 21.32 33.69 27.34
N GLU A 348 21.92 32.51 27.57
CA GLU A 348 22.39 31.58 26.52
C GLU A 348 21.25 31.22 25.56
N ILE A 349 20.15 30.68 26.08
CA ILE A 349 18.99 30.25 25.26
C ILE A 349 18.36 31.45 24.54
N THR A 350 18.31 32.62 25.19
CA THR A 350 17.79 33.85 24.57
C THR A 350 18.69 34.32 23.41
N GLU A 351 20.01 34.08 23.47
CA GLU A 351 20.93 34.39 22.38
C GLU A 351 20.90 33.33 21.27
N GLU A 352 20.76 32.05 21.62
CA GLU A 352 20.55 30.94 20.66
C GLU A 352 19.25 31.16 19.85
N LEU A 353 18.16 31.56 20.51
CA LEU A 353 16.89 31.94 19.86
C LEU A 353 17.03 33.19 18.96
N LYS A 354 17.87 34.17 19.30
CA LYS A 354 18.16 35.31 18.41
C LYS A 354 18.93 34.90 17.16
N GLN A 355 19.73 33.84 17.23
CA GLN A 355 20.51 33.33 16.10
C GLN A 355 19.69 32.41 15.21
N ILE A 356 18.80 31.59 15.78
CA ILE A 356 18.01 30.61 15.01
C ILE A 356 16.88 31.26 14.20
N VAL A 357 16.22 32.31 14.71
CA VAL A 357 15.10 32.95 13.99
C VAL A 357 15.53 33.54 12.63
N PRO A 358 16.64 34.30 12.50
CA PRO A 358 17.16 34.74 11.20
C PRO A 358 17.59 33.60 10.28
N GLN A 359 18.07 32.47 10.84
CA GLN A 359 18.39 31.27 10.05
C GLN A 359 17.11 30.67 9.47
N ILE A 360 16.07 30.44 10.30
CA ILE A 360 14.75 29.97 9.85
C ILE A 360 14.19 30.88 8.75
N THR A 361 14.25 32.21 8.89
CA THR A 361 13.83 33.15 7.84
C THR A 361 14.63 32.97 6.54
N THR A 362 15.95 32.79 6.64
CA THR A 362 16.85 32.63 5.47
C THR A 362 16.58 31.31 4.75
N GLU A 363 16.56 30.21 5.49
CA GLU A 363 16.36 28.86 4.95
C GLU A 363 14.93 28.68 4.42
N SER A 364 13.91 29.27 5.06
CA SER A 364 12.54 29.29 4.53
C SER A 364 12.43 30.12 3.25
N THR A 365 13.24 31.18 3.08
CA THR A 365 13.29 31.95 1.83
C THR A 365 13.89 31.14 0.69
N LYS A 366 14.93 30.33 0.96
CA LYS A 366 15.47 29.37 -0.03
C LYS A 366 14.43 28.30 -0.37
N LEU A 367 13.82 27.67 0.64
CA LEU A 367 12.77 26.66 0.46
C LEU A 367 11.64 27.19 -0.41
N ARG A 368 11.20 28.43 -0.17
CA ARG A 368 10.20 29.13 -1.00
C ARG A 368 10.68 29.34 -2.43
N THR A 369 11.94 29.73 -2.65
CA THR A 369 12.51 29.95 -4.00
C THR A 369 12.60 28.65 -4.80
N ILE A 370 13.00 27.55 -4.14
CA ILE A 370 13.01 26.20 -4.71
C ILE A 370 11.57 25.76 -5.00
N THR A 371 10.65 25.94 -4.04
CA THR A 371 9.21 25.64 -4.20
C THR A 371 8.63 26.39 -5.40
N GLU A 372 8.82 27.71 -5.51
CA GLU A 372 8.34 28.54 -6.64
C GLU A 372 8.89 28.08 -8.01
N SER A 373 10.00 27.33 -8.04
CA SER A 373 10.59 26.71 -9.24
C SER A 373 10.16 25.24 -9.45
N TYR A 374 9.83 24.53 -8.36
CA TYR A 374 9.48 23.12 -8.33
C TYR A 374 7.97 22.88 -8.58
N VAL A 375 7.08 23.73 -8.05
CA VAL A 375 5.61 23.65 -8.25
C VAL A 375 5.24 23.52 -9.74
N PRO A 376 5.73 24.38 -10.66
CA PRO A 376 5.35 24.29 -12.07
C PRO A 376 5.88 23.02 -12.75
N THR A 377 6.98 22.47 -12.23
CA THR A 377 7.65 21.28 -12.76
C THR A 377 6.86 20.01 -12.39
N ILE A 378 6.40 19.88 -11.14
CA ILE A 378 5.48 18.80 -10.72
C ILE A 378 4.17 18.90 -11.51
N ILE A 379 3.54 20.09 -11.53
CA ILE A 379 2.26 20.32 -12.23
C ILE A 379 2.34 19.92 -13.71
N SER A 380 3.47 20.18 -14.36
CA SER A 380 3.72 19.78 -15.75
C SER A 380 3.88 18.27 -15.89
N SER A 381 4.52 17.61 -14.92
CA SER A 381 4.74 16.15 -14.92
C SER A 381 3.43 15.40 -14.70
N GLU A 382 2.67 15.75 -13.65
CA GLU A 382 1.32 15.22 -13.40
C GLU A 382 0.38 15.49 -14.58
N GLY A 383 0.39 16.70 -15.13
CA GLY A 383 -0.45 17.10 -16.27
C GLY A 383 -0.03 16.50 -17.62
N VAL A 384 1.13 15.82 -17.67
CA VAL A 384 1.53 14.90 -18.74
C VAL A 384 1.02 13.49 -18.42
N HIS A 385 1.31 12.99 -17.22
CA HIS A 385 0.95 11.64 -16.79
C HIS A 385 -0.55 11.38 -16.85
N LEU A 386 -1.37 12.24 -16.23
CA LEU A 386 -2.83 12.16 -16.27
C LEU A 386 -3.38 12.15 -17.70
N ARG A 387 -2.77 12.90 -18.63
CA ARG A 387 -3.19 12.96 -20.03
C ARG A 387 -2.91 11.66 -20.79
N TYR A 388 -1.80 10.98 -20.51
CA TYR A 388 -1.47 9.71 -21.18
C TYR A 388 -2.17 8.52 -20.52
N LYS A 389 -2.35 8.54 -19.19
CA LYS A 389 -3.30 7.66 -18.49
C LYS A 389 -4.70 7.76 -19.08
N GLU A 390 -5.23 8.97 -19.26
CA GLU A 390 -6.49 9.22 -19.98
C GLU A 390 -6.53 8.64 -21.40
N GLN A 391 -5.40 8.39 -22.05
CA GLN A 391 -5.34 7.76 -23.37
C GLN A 391 -5.26 6.22 -23.25
N ARG A 392 -4.45 5.69 -22.31
CA ARG A 392 -4.42 4.26 -21.97
C ARG A 392 -5.81 3.73 -21.62
N GLU A 393 -6.55 4.39 -20.73
CA GLU A 393 -7.92 4.01 -20.36
C GLU A 393 -8.86 3.88 -21.57
N LYS A 394 -8.78 4.84 -22.51
CA LYS A 394 -9.62 4.86 -23.73
C LYS A 394 -9.25 3.72 -24.69
N GLU A 395 -7.99 3.31 -24.71
CA GLU A 395 -7.48 2.22 -25.52
C GLU A 395 -7.74 0.84 -24.87
N TYR A 396 -7.58 0.69 -23.55
CA TYR A 396 -7.96 -0.49 -22.78
C TYR A 396 -9.44 -0.85 -22.96
N ILE A 397 -10.35 0.14 -22.91
CA ILE A 397 -11.78 -0.04 -23.20
C ILE A 397 -12.02 -0.66 -24.60
N SER A 398 -11.09 -0.44 -25.54
CA SER A 398 -11.14 -0.94 -26.91
C SER A 398 -10.60 -2.38 -27.04
N VAL A 399 -9.45 -2.68 -26.41
CA VAL A 399 -8.75 -3.97 -26.59
C VAL A 399 -9.19 -5.07 -25.63
N ILE A 400 -9.43 -4.76 -24.36
CA ILE A 400 -9.70 -5.76 -23.29
C ILE A 400 -10.90 -6.68 -23.60
N PRO A 401 -12.03 -6.20 -24.17
CA PRO A 401 -13.14 -7.08 -24.57
C PRO A 401 -12.79 -8.15 -25.60
N GLY A 402 -11.70 -7.97 -26.36
CA GLY A 402 -11.16 -8.96 -27.30
C GLY A 402 -10.16 -9.94 -26.67
N MET A 403 -9.70 -9.68 -25.44
CA MET A 403 -8.66 -10.45 -24.74
C MET A 403 -9.20 -11.40 -23.67
N ILE A 404 -10.38 -11.11 -23.10
CA ILE A 404 -11.00 -11.92 -22.04
C ILE A 404 -11.28 -13.35 -22.56
N PRO A 405 -10.63 -14.39 -21.99
CA PRO A 405 -10.78 -15.78 -22.45
C PRO A 405 -11.90 -16.51 -21.70
N ASP A 406 -12.33 -17.66 -22.23
CA ASP A 406 -13.27 -18.56 -21.55
C ASP A 406 -12.67 -19.11 -20.23
N GLY A 407 -13.13 -18.59 -19.10
CA GLY A 407 -12.84 -19.10 -17.76
C GLY A 407 -12.03 -18.14 -16.87
N ASN A 408 -10.95 -18.63 -16.29
CA ASN A 408 -10.17 -17.91 -15.29
C ASN A 408 -9.04 -17.09 -15.92
N TYR A 409 -9.02 -15.79 -15.68
CA TYR A 409 -8.00 -14.88 -16.23
C TYR A 409 -7.50 -13.84 -15.22
N PHE A 410 -6.28 -13.40 -15.47
CA PHE A 410 -5.66 -12.20 -14.92
C PHE A 410 -5.02 -11.46 -16.09
N ILE A 411 -5.68 -10.41 -16.57
CA ILE A 411 -5.12 -9.46 -17.53
C ILE A 411 -4.52 -8.31 -16.72
N TYR A 412 -3.36 -7.80 -17.12
CA TYR A 412 -2.74 -6.64 -16.50
C TYR A 412 -2.17 -5.68 -17.56
N GLY A 413 -2.16 -4.41 -17.24
CA GLY A 413 -1.49 -3.34 -17.98
C GLY A 413 -0.83 -2.37 -17.01
N ASP A 414 -0.36 -1.25 -17.53
CA ASP A 414 0.19 -0.16 -16.73
C ASP A 414 -0.95 0.52 -15.93
N GLU A 415 -0.79 0.58 -14.62
CA GLU A 415 -1.75 1.10 -13.62
C GLU A 415 -3.14 0.41 -13.55
N HIS A 416 -3.36 -0.72 -14.25
CA HIS A 416 -4.67 -1.37 -14.42
C HIS A 416 -4.60 -2.91 -14.40
N ILE A 417 -5.55 -3.58 -13.74
CA ILE A 417 -5.72 -5.05 -13.80
C ILE A 417 -7.20 -5.47 -14.01
N TRP A 418 -7.41 -6.63 -14.65
CA TRP A 418 -8.71 -7.28 -14.80
C TRP A 418 -8.64 -8.75 -14.43
N LEU A 419 -9.60 -9.20 -13.62
CA LEU A 419 -9.72 -10.56 -13.12
C LEU A 419 -11.12 -11.11 -13.38
N GLY A 420 -11.23 -12.41 -13.63
CA GLY A 420 -12.54 -13.07 -13.72
C GLY A 420 -12.44 -14.58 -13.62
N GLY A 421 -13.59 -15.22 -13.37
CA GLY A 421 -13.69 -16.66 -13.11
C GLY A 421 -13.52 -17.01 -11.62
N ASP A 422 -13.34 -18.30 -11.30
CA ASP A 422 -13.50 -18.82 -9.94
C ASP A 422 -12.34 -19.66 -9.43
N GLY A 423 -12.10 -19.55 -8.12
CA GLY A 423 -11.19 -20.46 -7.40
C GLY A 423 -9.70 -20.17 -7.58
N PHE A 424 -9.34 -18.91 -7.77
CA PHE A 424 -8.00 -18.38 -7.53
C PHE A 424 -8.08 -17.03 -6.83
N SER A 425 -7.01 -16.63 -6.14
CA SER A 425 -6.80 -15.24 -5.73
C SER A 425 -5.46 -14.71 -6.26
N SER A 426 -5.33 -13.39 -6.34
CA SER A 426 -4.10 -12.67 -6.73
C SER A 426 -3.78 -11.62 -5.66
N ASN A 427 -2.62 -11.71 -5.01
CA ASN A 427 -2.14 -10.77 -3.98
C ASN A 427 -0.96 -9.94 -4.49
N ALA A 428 -0.96 -8.62 -4.29
CA ALA A 428 0.22 -7.79 -4.57
C ALA A 428 1.33 -8.02 -3.51
N GLU A 429 2.57 -8.20 -3.97
CA GLU A 429 3.76 -8.43 -3.15
C GLU A 429 4.72 -7.23 -3.22
N ASP A 430 5.32 -6.84 -2.09
CA ASP A 430 6.20 -5.66 -1.91
C ASP A 430 7.08 -5.33 -3.13
N GLY A 431 6.98 -4.09 -3.63
CA GLY A 431 7.65 -3.66 -4.87
C GLY A 431 6.87 -3.92 -6.18
N ASN A 432 5.57 -4.24 -6.10
CA ASN A 432 4.67 -4.41 -7.24
C ASN A 432 4.76 -3.25 -8.26
N PRO A 433 5.05 -3.51 -9.55
CA PRO A 433 5.28 -2.46 -10.55
C PRO A 433 4.00 -1.78 -11.06
N ILE A 434 2.83 -2.42 -10.91
CA ILE A 434 1.55 -1.91 -11.41
C ILE A 434 0.91 -0.95 -10.39
N PHE A 435 1.05 -1.25 -9.10
CA PHE A 435 0.54 -0.44 -7.98
C PHE A 435 1.65 -0.04 -6.97
N PRO A 436 2.72 0.67 -7.38
CA PRO A 436 3.96 0.78 -6.62
C PRO A 436 3.88 1.47 -5.25
N GLU A 437 2.83 2.25 -4.96
CA GLU A 437 2.72 3.05 -3.72
C GLU A 437 2.03 2.34 -2.55
N PHE A 438 1.59 1.09 -2.73
CA PHE A 438 1.13 0.23 -1.64
C PHE A 438 2.18 -0.02 -0.54
N THR A 439 3.48 0.12 -0.83
CA THR A 439 4.57 0.05 0.15
C THR A 439 4.91 1.45 0.69
N LEU A 440 4.35 1.81 1.85
CA LEU A 440 4.65 3.08 2.51
C LEU A 440 5.94 3.01 3.35
N SER A 441 6.93 3.81 2.95
CA SER A 441 8.11 4.16 3.74
C SER A 441 8.07 5.65 4.08
N TYR A 442 8.07 5.98 5.37
CA TYR A 442 8.11 7.37 5.84
C TYR A 442 9.55 7.79 6.18
N GLU A 443 10.16 8.59 5.32
CA GLU A 443 11.42 9.27 5.65
C GLU A 443 11.15 10.42 6.65
N GLY A 444 11.68 10.28 7.86
CA GLY A 444 11.56 11.29 8.91
C GLY A 444 11.09 10.72 10.25
N TRP A 445 12.05 10.52 11.16
CA TRP A 445 11.87 10.36 12.61
C TRP A 445 11.22 9.08 13.17
N ILE A 446 10.62 8.18 12.38
CA ILE A 446 10.61 6.71 12.60
C ILE A 446 10.18 6.02 11.30
N THR A 447 11.10 5.29 10.67
CA THR A 447 10.76 4.34 9.61
C THR A 447 10.19 3.07 10.23
N ARG A 448 8.94 2.72 9.90
CA ARG A 448 8.46 1.33 9.94
C ARG A 448 8.02 0.97 8.53
N GLU A 449 8.63 -0.04 7.94
CA GLU A 449 8.07 -0.70 6.76
C GLU A 449 6.73 -1.32 7.18
N ARG A 450 5.64 -0.87 6.55
CA ARG A 450 4.32 -1.45 6.73
C ARG A 450 4.00 -2.31 5.51
N LYS A 451 3.80 -3.61 5.71
CA LYS A 451 3.20 -4.47 4.69
C LYS A 451 1.73 -4.11 4.55
N SER A 452 1.34 -3.58 3.40
CA SER A 452 -0.05 -3.65 2.94
C SER A 452 -0.35 -5.09 2.46
N GLN A 453 -1.63 -5.42 2.31
CA GLN A 453 -2.08 -6.66 1.69
C GLN A 453 -3.23 -6.32 0.74
N LEU A 454 -2.99 -6.43 -0.56
CA LEU A 454 -3.98 -6.14 -1.59
C LEU A 454 -4.28 -7.43 -2.36
N GLU A 455 -5.37 -8.10 -2.00
CA GLU A 455 -5.72 -9.43 -2.52
C GLU A 455 -7.12 -9.45 -3.16
N PHE A 456 -7.20 -9.96 -4.39
CA PHE A 456 -8.42 -10.06 -5.20
C PHE A 456 -8.79 -11.53 -5.44
N GLU A 457 -10.04 -11.94 -5.20
CA GLU A 457 -10.57 -13.29 -5.48
C GLU A 457 -11.92 -13.18 -6.24
N PRO A 458 -11.96 -13.30 -7.58
CA PRO A 458 -13.15 -12.99 -8.38
C PRO A 458 -14.33 -13.96 -8.29
N LYS A 459 -14.21 -15.12 -7.61
CA LYS A 459 -15.28 -16.07 -7.21
C LYS A 459 -16.32 -16.55 -8.24
N GLY A 460 -16.23 -16.16 -9.51
CA GLY A 460 -17.20 -16.44 -10.57
C GLY A 460 -17.76 -15.18 -11.23
N GLY A 461 -17.60 -14.02 -10.60
CA GLY A 461 -17.82 -12.71 -11.19
C GLY A 461 -16.57 -12.15 -11.88
N THR A 462 -16.52 -10.82 -11.98
CA THR A 462 -15.40 -10.05 -12.56
C THR A 462 -14.96 -8.93 -11.63
N ILE A 463 -13.66 -8.61 -11.67
CA ILE A 463 -13.05 -7.47 -10.99
C ILE A 463 -12.19 -6.73 -12.02
N ASP A 464 -12.29 -5.41 -12.04
CA ASP A 464 -11.52 -4.46 -12.85
C ASP A 464 -11.03 -3.41 -11.86
N ALA A 465 -9.71 -3.16 -11.79
CA ALA A 465 -9.12 -2.28 -10.79
C ALA A 465 -8.08 -1.34 -11.41
N VAL A 466 -8.39 -0.04 -11.37
CA VAL A 466 -7.58 1.09 -11.82
C VAL A 466 -6.92 1.74 -10.62
N LYS A 467 -5.63 2.08 -10.72
CA LYS A 467 -4.98 2.97 -9.76
C LYS A 467 -5.43 4.42 -9.99
N MET A 468 -5.90 5.10 -8.95
CA MET A 468 -6.37 6.49 -9.02
C MET A 468 -5.41 7.50 -8.39
N SER A 469 -4.58 7.08 -7.45
CA SER A 469 -3.57 7.95 -6.81
C SER A 469 -2.45 8.35 -7.79
N PRO A 470 -1.97 9.61 -7.76
CA PRO A 470 -0.74 10.01 -8.47
C PRO A 470 0.48 9.17 -8.07
N GLN A 471 1.50 9.22 -8.92
CA GLN A 471 2.82 8.65 -8.61
C GLN A 471 3.35 9.14 -7.25
N ARG A 472 3.80 8.20 -6.41
CA ARG A 472 4.33 8.45 -5.04
C ARG A 472 3.31 8.97 -4.00
N ARG A 473 2.00 8.90 -4.26
CA ARG A 473 0.93 9.14 -3.26
C ARG A 473 0.42 7.82 -2.64
N PRO A 474 -0.11 7.81 -1.41
CA PRO A 474 -0.74 6.60 -0.84
C PRO A 474 -1.72 5.97 -1.83
N LEU A 475 -1.64 4.65 -2.01
CA LEU A 475 -2.39 3.96 -3.06
C LEU A 475 -3.90 4.12 -2.87
N ALA A 476 -4.55 4.73 -3.85
CA ALA A 476 -6.01 4.78 -4.00
C ALA A 476 -6.43 4.05 -5.28
N LEU A 477 -7.51 3.28 -5.23
CA LEU A 477 -8.01 2.46 -6.34
C LEU A 477 -9.47 2.77 -6.69
N GLU A 478 -9.83 2.67 -7.96
CA GLU A 478 -11.21 2.53 -8.43
C GLU A 478 -11.41 1.09 -8.91
N VAL A 479 -12.40 0.41 -8.35
CA VAL A 479 -12.60 -1.04 -8.49
C VAL A 479 -14.02 -1.30 -9.02
N THR A 480 -14.12 -1.59 -10.31
CA THR A 480 -15.37 -2.00 -10.95
C THR A 480 -15.57 -3.50 -10.77
N MET A 481 -16.75 -3.92 -10.29
CA MET A 481 -17.04 -5.34 -9.98
C MET A 481 -18.41 -5.77 -10.53
N SER A 482 -18.57 -7.06 -10.83
CA SER A 482 -19.88 -7.67 -11.12
C SER A 482 -19.95 -9.13 -10.66
N GLY A 483 -21.12 -9.61 -10.25
CA GLY A 483 -21.31 -10.95 -9.68
C GLY A 483 -20.69 -11.12 -8.27
N GLU A 484 -20.49 -12.37 -7.82
CA GLU A 484 -19.73 -12.66 -6.59
C GLU A 484 -18.24 -12.23 -6.73
N GLY A 485 -17.59 -11.85 -5.62
CA GLY A 485 -16.17 -11.52 -5.61
C GLY A 485 -15.66 -11.18 -4.21
N VAL A 486 -14.33 -11.07 -4.04
CA VAL A 486 -13.69 -10.54 -2.83
C VAL A 486 -12.50 -9.65 -3.17
N VAL A 487 -12.32 -8.58 -2.40
CA VAL A 487 -11.14 -7.71 -2.39
C VAL A 487 -10.72 -7.50 -0.93
N THR A 488 -9.42 -7.51 -0.64
CA THR A 488 -8.85 -7.23 0.69
C THR A 488 -7.89 -6.06 0.57
N ASN A 489 -7.96 -5.07 1.47
CA ASN A 489 -7.01 -3.94 1.54
C ASN A 489 -6.19 -3.95 2.84
N GLY A 490 -5.89 -5.13 3.38
CA GLY A 490 -5.16 -5.37 4.62
C GLY A 490 -6.01 -5.13 5.87
N LYS A 491 -6.72 -3.99 5.96
CA LYS A 491 -7.57 -3.65 7.11
C LYS A 491 -8.99 -4.21 6.97
N TYR A 492 -9.54 -4.19 5.76
CA TYR A 492 -10.90 -4.62 5.46
C TYR A 492 -10.96 -5.69 4.37
N LEU A 493 -11.99 -6.50 4.46
CA LEU A 493 -12.40 -7.52 3.50
C LEU A 493 -13.72 -7.07 2.88
N PHE A 494 -13.72 -6.80 1.58
CA PHE A 494 -14.88 -6.49 0.76
C PHE A 494 -15.30 -7.76 0.04
N ARG A 495 -16.60 -8.07 0.03
CA ARG A 495 -17.15 -9.26 -0.61
C ARG A 495 -18.38 -8.89 -1.42
N ALA A 496 -18.32 -8.95 -2.74
CA ALA A 496 -19.54 -8.91 -3.55
C ALA A 496 -20.28 -10.26 -3.45
N ASP A 497 -21.62 -10.23 -3.37
CA ASP A 497 -22.46 -11.43 -3.22
C ASP A 497 -23.45 -11.68 -4.38
N GLY A 498 -23.49 -10.79 -5.38
CA GLY A 498 -24.46 -10.77 -6.48
C GLY A 498 -25.42 -9.57 -6.41
N GLU A 499 -25.72 -9.08 -5.19
CA GLU A 499 -26.64 -7.98 -4.95
C GLU A 499 -25.92 -6.74 -4.38
N ASP A 500 -24.99 -6.89 -3.42
CA ASP A 500 -24.28 -5.78 -2.75
C ASP A 500 -22.78 -6.08 -2.47
N VAL A 501 -22.00 -5.03 -2.20
CA VAL A 501 -20.60 -5.13 -1.73
C VAL A 501 -20.56 -5.12 -0.20
N LEU A 502 -20.12 -6.25 0.38
CA LEU A 502 -20.19 -6.54 1.80
C LEU A 502 -18.83 -6.32 2.50
N ILE A 503 -18.70 -5.29 3.35
CA ILE A 503 -17.46 -5.00 4.12
C ILE A 503 -17.41 -5.71 5.49
N SER A 504 -16.26 -6.28 5.85
CA SER A 504 -15.92 -6.70 7.23
C SER A 504 -14.47 -6.33 7.57
N PRO A 505 -14.05 -6.40 8.84
CA PRO A 505 -12.62 -6.47 9.18
C PRO A 505 -11.96 -7.68 8.50
N ALA A 506 -10.66 -7.60 8.24
CA ALA A 506 -9.86 -8.78 7.90
C ALA A 506 -9.56 -9.62 9.16
N ASP A 507 -9.58 -10.95 9.03
CA ASP A 507 -9.32 -11.91 10.14
C ASP A 507 -7.88 -11.89 10.69
N THR A 508 -7.00 -11.08 10.12
CA THR A 508 -5.70 -10.74 10.69
C THR A 508 -5.87 -10.02 12.03
N PHE A 509 -5.24 -10.53 13.09
CA PHE A 509 -5.09 -9.79 14.35
C PHE A 509 -4.60 -8.38 14.05
N ALA A 510 -5.44 -7.37 14.30
CA ALA A 510 -5.18 -6.00 13.92
C ALA A 510 -4.02 -5.40 14.73
N SER A 511 -2.80 -5.59 14.25
CA SER A 511 -1.69 -4.70 14.59
C SER A 511 -1.96 -3.33 13.99
N GLU A 512 -1.52 -2.28 14.67
CA GLU A 512 -1.65 -0.86 14.27
C GLU A 512 -0.69 -0.50 13.10
N GLU A 513 -0.37 -1.49 12.25
CA GLU A 513 0.77 -1.52 11.35
C GLU A 513 0.40 -1.92 9.91
N LEU A 514 -0.84 -2.33 9.63
CA LEU A 514 -1.34 -2.55 8.27
C LEU A 514 -1.74 -1.21 7.64
N VAL A 515 -1.27 -0.95 6.43
CA VAL A 515 -1.77 0.15 5.58
C VAL A 515 -2.98 -0.35 4.80
N SER A 516 -3.99 0.50 4.71
CA SER A 516 -5.18 0.32 3.88
C SER A 516 -5.22 1.34 2.76
N SER A 517 -5.40 0.87 1.53
CA SER A 517 -5.70 1.72 0.38
C SER A 517 -7.12 2.27 0.45
N ASP A 518 -7.29 3.53 0.06
CA ASP A 518 -8.61 4.11 -0.24
C ASP A 518 -9.18 3.47 -1.51
N MET A 519 -10.50 3.25 -1.54
CA MET A 519 -11.14 2.44 -2.60
C MET A 519 -12.52 2.99 -2.96
N ARG A 520 -12.74 3.29 -4.23
CA ARG A 520 -14.08 3.40 -4.83
C ARG A 520 -14.49 2.05 -5.40
N PHE A 521 -15.69 1.57 -5.08
CA PHE A 521 -16.28 0.39 -5.69
C PHE A 521 -17.45 0.78 -6.61
N ASN A 522 -17.33 0.46 -7.89
CA ASN A 522 -18.39 0.60 -8.89
C ASN A 522 -19.01 -0.78 -9.15
N TYR A 523 -20.02 -1.17 -8.37
CA TYR A 523 -20.60 -2.50 -8.43
C TYR A 523 -21.80 -2.58 -9.39
N LYS A 524 -21.76 -3.54 -10.31
CA LYS A 524 -22.87 -3.88 -11.21
C LYS A 524 -23.54 -5.13 -10.65
N ALA A 525 -24.68 -4.94 -10.00
CA ALA A 525 -25.48 -6.03 -9.42
C ALA A 525 -26.20 -6.84 -10.52
N ASP A 526 -26.61 -8.06 -10.21
CA ASP A 526 -27.24 -9.00 -11.18
C ASP A 526 -28.52 -8.47 -11.86
N LEU A 527 -29.17 -7.45 -11.28
CA LEU A 527 -30.34 -6.77 -11.84
C LEU A 527 -30.00 -5.66 -12.85
N GLY A 528 -28.72 -5.36 -13.05
CA GLY A 528 -28.22 -4.30 -13.94
C GLY A 528 -28.06 -2.93 -13.28
N GLU A 529 -28.47 -2.78 -12.02
CA GLU A 529 -28.23 -1.56 -11.23
C GLU A 529 -26.73 -1.36 -10.97
N THR A 530 -26.25 -0.12 -11.09
CA THR A 530 -24.89 0.25 -10.67
C THR A 530 -24.95 0.95 -9.31
N LYS A 531 -24.24 0.39 -8.32
CA LYS A 531 -24.12 0.88 -6.94
C LYS A 531 -22.70 1.37 -6.72
N ILE A 532 -22.55 2.57 -6.15
CA ILE A 532 -21.23 3.16 -5.85
C ILE A 532 -21.03 3.20 -4.34
N TYR A 533 -19.88 2.72 -3.87
CA TYR A 533 -19.46 2.76 -2.47
C TYR A 533 -18.05 3.38 -2.38
N ASP A 534 -17.89 4.42 -1.56
CA ASP A 534 -16.59 5.08 -1.35
C ASP A 534 -16.02 4.74 0.03
N LEU A 535 -14.83 4.14 0.03
CA LEU A 535 -14.01 3.91 1.22
C LEU A 535 -12.92 4.99 1.32
N ASN A 536 -13.07 5.85 2.32
CA ASN A 536 -12.02 6.73 2.83
C ASN A 536 -11.59 6.19 4.20
N VAL A 537 -10.33 5.77 4.35
CA VAL A 537 -9.84 5.09 5.57
C VAL A 537 -9.03 6.02 6.48
N ASP A 538 -8.27 6.91 5.87
CA ASP A 538 -7.55 7.99 6.55
C ASP A 538 -8.22 9.32 6.17
N GLY A 539 -9.01 9.89 7.10
CA GLY A 539 -9.94 11.02 6.87
C GLY A 539 -9.35 12.36 6.40
N GLU A 540 -8.08 12.37 5.99
CA GLU A 540 -7.35 13.47 5.35
C GLU A 540 -7.04 13.15 3.86
N TYR A 541 -7.74 12.17 3.24
CA TYR A 541 -7.69 12.00 1.79
C TYR A 541 -8.27 13.22 1.05
N HIS A 542 -7.51 13.69 0.05
CA HIS A 542 -7.94 14.69 -0.92
C HIS A 542 -7.91 14.07 -2.31
N LEU A 543 -8.95 14.33 -3.10
CA LEU A 543 -8.98 13.97 -4.51
C LEU A 543 -7.90 14.72 -5.29
N GLU A 544 -7.56 14.22 -6.49
CA GLU A 544 -6.86 15.03 -7.48
C GLU A 544 -7.63 16.33 -7.76
N LEU A 545 -6.92 17.44 -7.99
CA LEU A 545 -7.53 18.66 -8.51
C LEU A 545 -8.09 18.38 -9.90
N THR A 546 -9.41 18.45 -10.04
CA THR A 546 -10.05 18.48 -11.36
C THR A 546 -9.50 19.65 -12.19
N SER A 547 -9.63 19.57 -13.52
CA SER A 547 -9.19 20.67 -14.40
C SER A 547 -9.84 22.02 -14.05
N GLU A 548 -11.05 22.01 -13.48
CA GLU A 548 -11.75 23.22 -13.05
C GLU A 548 -11.23 23.76 -11.70
N GLU A 549 -11.01 22.90 -10.69
CA GLU A 549 -10.37 23.31 -9.42
C GLU A 549 -8.94 23.79 -9.63
N ARG A 550 -8.15 23.11 -10.47
CA ARG A 550 -6.75 23.46 -10.77
C ARG A 550 -6.65 24.85 -11.42
N GLU A 551 -7.53 25.15 -12.36
CA GLU A 551 -7.64 26.50 -12.96
C GLU A 551 -8.13 27.54 -11.94
N GLY A 552 -9.10 27.20 -11.08
CA GLY A 552 -9.57 28.07 -9.99
C GLY A 552 -8.45 28.49 -9.03
N LEU A 553 -7.67 27.52 -8.53
CA LEU A 553 -6.51 27.77 -7.67
C LEU A 553 -5.42 28.59 -8.39
N LEU A 554 -5.20 28.38 -9.69
CA LEU A 554 -4.24 29.18 -10.47
C LEU A 554 -4.70 30.64 -10.62
N GLN A 555 -5.99 30.89 -10.79
CA GLN A 555 -6.57 32.25 -10.83
C GLN A 555 -6.50 32.93 -9.46
N GLU A 556 -6.81 32.22 -8.38
CA GLU A 556 -6.70 32.74 -7.01
C GLU A 556 -5.25 33.07 -6.65
N ARG A 557 -4.32 32.16 -6.95
CA ARG A 557 -2.87 32.37 -6.80
C ARG A 557 -2.39 33.62 -7.55
N ALA A 558 -2.88 33.85 -8.77
CA ALA A 558 -2.55 35.05 -9.54
C ALA A 558 -3.07 36.32 -8.87
N SER A 559 -4.30 36.30 -8.33
CA SER A 559 -4.88 37.42 -7.56
C SER A 559 -4.06 37.74 -6.31
N VAL A 560 -3.65 36.72 -5.54
CA VAL A 560 -2.83 36.89 -4.34
C VAL A 560 -1.42 37.41 -4.67
N MET A 561 -0.80 36.92 -5.75
CA MET A 561 0.50 37.43 -6.22
C MET A 561 0.45 38.92 -6.59
N VAL A 562 -0.61 39.38 -7.28
CA VAL A 562 -0.80 40.80 -7.60
C VAL A 562 -0.88 41.66 -6.33
N PHE A 563 -1.65 41.23 -5.32
CA PHE A 563 -1.72 41.93 -4.03
C PHE A 563 -0.34 42.06 -3.36
N LEU A 564 0.45 40.98 -3.36
CA LEU A 564 1.77 40.98 -2.71
C LEU A 564 2.78 41.88 -3.44
N ASP A 565 2.70 42.02 -4.76
CA ASP A 565 3.58 42.93 -5.52
C ASP A 565 3.13 44.39 -5.42
N ASP A 566 1.82 44.68 -5.44
CA ASP A 566 1.27 46.01 -5.12
C ASP A 566 1.69 46.46 -3.71
N TYR A 567 1.63 45.57 -2.71
CA TYR A 567 2.10 45.84 -1.35
C TYR A 567 3.59 46.17 -1.30
N LYS A 568 4.44 45.43 -2.05
CA LYS A 568 5.89 45.71 -2.17
C LYS A 568 6.15 47.06 -2.83
N GLU A 569 5.46 47.42 -3.90
CA GLU A 569 5.63 48.70 -4.59
C GLU A 569 5.08 49.88 -3.78
N GLU A 570 4.00 49.70 -3.02
CA GLU A 570 3.51 50.71 -2.08
C GLU A 570 4.52 50.98 -0.95
N LEU A 571 5.16 49.94 -0.40
CA LEU A 571 6.25 50.08 0.58
C LEU A 571 7.53 50.71 0.01
N LYS A 572 7.83 50.52 -1.28
CA LYS A 572 8.94 51.19 -1.97
C LYS A 572 8.62 52.67 -2.21
N SER A 573 7.42 52.98 -2.68
CA SER A 573 6.97 54.33 -3.07
C SER A 573 6.55 55.23 -1.91
N LYS A 574 6.20 54.66 -0.73
CA LYS A 574 5.86 55.42 0.49
C LYS A 574 6.88 55.24 1.64
N PRO A 575 8.08 55.87 1.59
CA PRO A 575 9.10 55.79 2.66
C PRO A 575 8.68 56.32 4.04
N ALA A 576 7.51 56.94 4.20
CA ALA A 576 6.93 57.26 5.50
C ALA A 576 6.45 56.00 6.23
N ILE A 577 5.59 55.21 5.58
CA ILE A 577 5.05 53.93 6.06
C ILE A 577 6.19 52.99 6.49
N ARG A 578 7.21 52.84 5.63
CA ARG A 578 8.39 51.99 5.92
C ARG A 578 9.22 52.46 7.12
N ARG A 579 9.09 53.73 7.56
CA ARG A 579 9.69 54.26 8.81
C ARG A 579 8.76 54.16 10.03
N ILE A 580 7.47 53.93 9.82
CA ILE A 580 6.47 53.67 10.87
C ILE A 580 6.51 52.18 11.23
N ILE A 581 6.47 51.28 10.24
CA ILE A 581 6.57 49.82 10.43
C ILE A 581 7.84 49.45 11.22
N ARG A 582 9.00 49.98 10.84
CA ARG A 582 10.30 49.81 11.56
C ARG A 582 10.32 50.30 13.02
N LYS A 583 9.28 50.99 13.48
CA LYS A 583 9.08 51.37 14.89
C LYS A 583 7.99 50.56 15.57
N LEU A 584 7.00 50.11 14.82
CA LEU A 584 5.93 49.22 15.27
C LEU A 584 6.49 47.82 15.58
N GLU A 585 7.22 47.20 14.66
CA GLU A 585 7.81 45.85 14.79
C GLU A 585 8.48 45.58 16.16
N PRO A 586 9.39 46.43 16.69
CA PRO A 586 9.98 46.20 18.01
C PRO A 586 9.01 46.46 19.18
N LEU A 587 8.05 47.40 19.04
CA LEU A 587 7.06 47.68 20.09
C LEU A 587 6.03 46.57 20.20
N GLU A 588 5.58 46.00 19.09
CA GLU A 588 4.69 44.84 19.04
C GLU A 588 5.35 43.61 19.70
N LYS A 589 6.65 43.41 19.43
CA LYS A 589 7.45 42.37 20.09
C LYS A 589 7.58 42.62 21.59
N ASP A 590 7.88 43.86 22.01
CA ASP A 590 7.99 44.22 23.43
C ASP A 590 6.64 44.10 24.16
N LEU A 591 5.51 44.41 23.49
CA LEU A 591 4.17 44.22 24.04
C LEU A 591 3.89 42.75 24.36
N ASN A 592 4.16 41.85 23.40
CA ASN A 592 3.96 40.40 23.58
C ASN A 592 4.87 39.83 24.68
N ASN A 593 6.13 40.28 24.75
CA ASN A 593 7.05 39.91 25.84
C ASN A 593 6.48 40.35 27.21
N LEU A 594 6.01 41.60 27.33
CA LEU A 594 5.46 42.14 28.57
C LEU A 594 4.16 41.45 29.00
N GLN A 595 3.29 41.06 28.06
CA GLN A 595 2.11 40.25 28.35
C GLN A 595 2.52 38.87 28.93
N GLY A 596 3.53 38.22 28.36
CA GLY A 596 4.08 36.97 28.88
C GLY A 596 4.70 37.08 30.27
N GLU A 597 5.32 38.22 30.62
CA GLU A 597 5.81 38.49 31.98
C GLU A 597 4.67 38.84 32.96
N LEU A 598 3.65 39.58 32.51
CA LEU A 598 2.44 39.83 33.30
C LEU A 598 1.73 38.51 33.67
N GLU A 599 1.62 37.57 32.73
CA GLU A 599 1.00 36.27 33.00
C GLU A 599 1.77 35.48 34.07
N LYS A 600 3.12 35.48 34.01
CA LYS A 600 3.99 34.90 35.05
C LYS A 600 3.81 35.61 36.39
N ALA A 601 3.75 36.95 36.40
CA ALA A 601 3.53 37.73 37.62
C ALA A 601 2.16 37.43 38.25
N LEU A 602 1.10 37.30 37.45
CA LEU A 602 -0.23 36.88 37.89
C LEU A 602 -0.24 35.44 38.45
N GLN A 603 0.48 34.49 37.82
CA GLN A 603 0.65 33.14 38.36
C GLN A 603 1.38 33.14 39.71
N LEU A 604 2.43 33.96 39.87
CA LEU A 604 3.16 34.12 41.13
C LEU A 604 2.31 34.80 42.21
N TRP A 605 1.58 35.86 41.86
CA TRP A 605 0.66 36.56 42.76
C TRP A 605 -0.47 35.65 43.27
N ARG A 606 -1.11 34.86 42.38
CA ARG A 606 -2.13 33.85 42.76
C ARG A 606 -1.58 32.80 43.75
N ARG A 607 -0.31 32.40 43.62
CA ARG A 607 0.37 31.51 44.60
C ARG A 607 0.65 32.23 45.92
N ALA A 608 1.16 33.46 45.86
CA ALA A 608 1.44 34.27 47.04
C ALA A 608 0.16 34.59 47.82
N GLU A 609 -0.97 34.86 47.16
CA GLU A 609 -2.28 35.07 47.77
C GLU A 609 -2.72 33.89 48.63
N GLN A 610 -2.58 32.67 48.09
CA GLN A 610 -3.03 31.42 48.71
C GLN A 610 -2.10 30.91 49.81
N HIS A 611 -0.78 31.06 49.65
CA HIS A 611 0.22 30.39 50.51
C HIS A 611 1.40 31.27 50.97
N GLY A 612 1.54 32.49 50.44
CA GLY A 612 2.64 33.40 50.76
C GLY A 612 2.38 34.29 51.97
N THR A 613 3.45 34.91 52.46
CA THR A 613 3.41 35.96 53.48
C THR A 613 2.88 37.29 52.92
N ASP A 614 2.45 38.20 53.80
CA ASP A 614 2.00 39.54 53.39
C ASP A 614 3.09 40.35 52.67
N ALA A 615 4.37 40.04 52.91
CA ALA A 615 5.50 40.64 52.20
C ALA A 615 5.58 40.15 50.74
N GLU A 616 5.41 38.85 50.51
CA GLU A 616 5.42 38.23 49.17
C GLU A 616 4.19 38.63 48.36
N LYS A 617 3.01 38.65 48.99
CA LYS A 617 1.76 39.20 48.41
C LYS A 617 1.96 40.64 47.93
N LYS A 618 2.56 41.48 48.78
CA LYS A 618 2.86 42.89 48.48
C LYS A 618 4.07 43.08 47.57
N SER A 619 4.86 42.05 47.27
CA SER A 619 5.88 42.11 46.21
C SER A 619 5.25 41.76 44.87
N THR A 620 4.74 40.53 44.75
CA THR A 620 4.14 39.99 43.52
C THR A 620 3.02 40.87 42.95
N PHE A 621 2.20 41.52 43.80
CA PHE A 621 1.21 42.49 43.33
C PHE A 621 1.82 43.74 42.69
N ARG A 622 2.94 44.26 43.22
CA ARG A 622 3.66 45.40 42.60
C ARG A 622 4.34 45.01 41.30
N ASP A 623 4.75 43.75 41.17
CA ASP A 623 5.32 43.23 39.92
C ASP A 623 4.21 43.20 38.83
N VAL A 624 2.99 42.78 39.18
CA VAL A 624 1.78 42.89 38.33
C VAL A 624 1.49 44.36 37.95
N GLU A 625 1.35 45.26 38.93
CA GLU A 625 1.12 46.71 38.68
C GLU A 625 2.21 47.32 37.77
N GLN A 626 3.46 46.87 37.90
CA GLN A 626 4.58 47.33 37.07
C GLN A 626 4.43 46.86 35.62
N PHE A 627 4.13 45.59 35.37
CA PHE A 627 3.96 45.08 34.02
C PHE A 627 2.72 45.66 33.32
N GLU A 628 1.58 45.80 34.01
CA GLU A 628 0.42 46.54 33.50
C GLU A 628 0.78 47.98 33.10
N SER A 629 1.56 48.67 33.94
CA SER A 629 2.06 50.02 33.66
C SER A 629 3.04 50.08 32.49
N GLN A 630 3.75 48.98 32.16
CA GLN A 630 4.66 48.90 31.02
C GLN A 630 3.90 48.58 29.73
N ILE A 631 3.03 47.57 29.74
CA ILE A 631 2.12 47.20 28.65
C ILE A 631 1.37 48.43 28.15
N LYS A 632 0.73 49.18 29.06
CA LYS A 632 -0.02 50.39 28.70
C LYS A 632 0.82 51.44 27.98
N LYS A 633 2.10 51.63 28.35
CA LYS A 633 2.99 52.60 27.71
C LYS A 633 3.43 52.18 26.31
N VAL A 634 3.55 50.87 26.07
CA VAL A 634 3.88 50.31 24.74
C VAL A 634 2.65 50.35 23.84
N ASP A 635 1.48 49.97 24.35
CA ASP A 635 0.18 50.10 23.70
C ASP A 635 -0.14 51.55 23.28
N GLU A 636 0.06 52.53 24.17
CA GLU A 636 -0.08 53.96 23.84
C GLU A 636 0.90 54.42 22.75
N GLN A 637 2.12 53.86 22.70
CA GLN A 637 3.09 54.16 21.63
C GLN A 637 2.71 53.54 20.29
N ILE A 638 2.27 52.28 20.28
CA ILE A 638 1.74 51.59 19.09
C ILE A 638 0.57 52.40 18.52
N LYS A 639 -0.45 52.69 19.33
CA LYS A 639 -1.62 53.49 18.92
C LYS A 639 -1.24 54.88 18.37
N SER A 640 -0.20 55.52 18.91
CA SER A 640 0.30 56.80 18.38
C SER A 640 0.98 56.71 17.00
N LEU A 641 1.51 55.53 16.65
CA LEU A 641 2.09 55.23 15.33
C LEU A 641 0.99 54.79 14.35
N GLU A 642 0.03 53.98 14.80
CA GLU A 642 -1.12 53.55 13.98
C GLU A 642 -2.01 54.72 13.53
N GLN A 643 -2.21 55.70 14.41
CA GLN A 643 -3.01 56.90 14.14
C GLN A 643 -2.30 57.93 13.25
N MET A 644 -1.08 57.66 12.76
CA MET A 644 -0.44 58.52 11.77
C MET A 644 -1.18 58.38 10.43
N PRO A 645 -1.70 59.47 9.81
CA PRO A 645 -2.56 59.37 8.62
C PRO A 645 -1.98 58.51 7.51
N GLU A 646 -0.68 58.71 7.23
CA GLU A 646 0.12 57.99 6.23
C GLU A 646 0.13 56.47 6.41
N TYR A 647 -0.06 55.98 7.64
CA TYR A 647 -0.10 54.55 7.97
C TYR A 647 -1.54 54.07 8.21
N SER A 648 -2.45 54.90 8.72
CA SER A 648 -3.85 54.51 8.97
C SER A 648 -4.60 54.05 7.72
N GLU A 649 -4.28 54.63 6.55
CA GLU A 649 -4.79 54.18 5.24
C GLU A 649 -4.16 52.86 4.75
N PHE A 650 -2.98 52.51 5.27
CA PHE A 650 -2.20 51.33 4.88
C PHE A 650 -2.39 50.15 5.83
N LYS A 651 -2.77 50.40 7.09
CA LYS A 651 -2.96 49.37 8.12
C LYS A 651 -3.79 48.18 7.61
N PRO A 652 -4.97 48.36 6.97
CA PRO A 652 -5.73 47.23 6.42
C PRO A 652 -4.91 46.33 5.49
N LYS A 653 -4.09 46.90 4.60
CA LYS A 653 -3.20 46.11 3.72
C LYS A 653 -2.05 45.40 4.45
N ARG A 654 -1.64 45.89 5.63
CA ARG A 654 -0.66 45.19 6.48
C ARG A 654 -1.34 44.06 7.24
N ASP A 655 -2.54 44.29 7.75
CA ASP A 655 -3.32 43.30 8.49
C ASP A 655 -3.73 42.15 7.54
N ASP A 656 -4.15 42.47 6.31
CA ASP A 656 -4.41 41.50 5.22
C ASP A 656 -3.16 40.74 4.74
N LEU A 657 -1.93 41.22 5.04
CA LEU A 657 -0.70 40.65 4.50
C LEU A 657 -0.44 39.23 4.99
N GLU A 658 -0.68 38.98 6.28
CA GLU A 658 -0.46 37.68 6.90
C GLU A 658 -1.46 36.65 6.36
N PHE A 659 -2.73 37.05 6.25
CA PHE A 659 -3.78 36.26 5.60
C PHE A 659 -3.39 35.92 4.15
N LYS A 660 -3.01 36.92 3.33
CA LYS A 660 -2.62 36.71 1.93
C LYS A 660 -1.28 35.99 1.73
N GLN A 661 -0.45 35.86 2.77
CA GLN A 661 0.72 34.97 2.74
C GLN A 661 0.34 33.54 3.07
N ASN A 662 -0.53 33.33 4.06
CA ASN A 662 -1.08 32.01 4.39
C ASN A 662 -1.90 31.42 3.23
N ASP A 663 -2.76 32.24 2.59
CA ASP A 663 -3.48 31.86 1.36
C ASP A 663 -2.51 31.36 0.26
N LEU A 664 -1.42 32.10 0.03
CA LEU A 664 -0.47 31.74 -1.02
C LEU A 664 0.27 30.45 -0.68
N ASP A 665 0.62 30.24 0.58
CA ASP A 665 1.32 29.04 1.01
C ASP A 665 0.40 27.80 1.02
N ASP A 666 -0.90 27.94 1.35
CA ASP A 666 -1.92 26.89 1.15
C ASP A 666 -2.14 26.58 -0.35
N ILE A 667 -2.42 27.59 -1.18
CA ILE A 667 -2.67 27.39 -2.60
C ILE A 667 -1.43 26.79 -3.29
N ASN A 668 -0.22 27.19 -2.91
CA ASN A 668 1.01 26.52 -3.37
C ASN A 668 1.09 25.08 -2.87
N HIS A 669 0.83 24.80 -1.59
CA HIS A 669 0.85 23.44 -1.04
C HIS A 669 -0.14 22.52 -1.77
N ARG A 670 -1.35 23.02 -2.04
CA ARG A 670 -2.39 22.28 -2.74
C ARG A 670 -2.06 22.04 -4.21
N LEU A 671 -1.54 23.05 -4.90
CA LEU A 671 -1.07 22.92 -6.29
C LEU A 671 0.18 22.03 -6.43
N VAL A 672 1.07 21.98 -5.42
CA VAL A 672 2.21 21.04 -5.35
C VAL A 672 1.76 19.60 -5.12
N GLY A 673 0.73 19.41 -4.31
CA GLY A 673 0.31 18.08 -3.87
C GLY A 673 -0.86 17.46 -4.63
N ASN A 674 -1.32 18.10 -5.71
CA ASN A 674 -2.56 17.79 -6.42
C ASN A 674 -3.80 17.74 -5.51
N ILE A 675 -3.88 18.62 -4.52
CA ILE A 675 -4.82 18.54 -3.38
C ILE A 675 -6.14 19.27 -3.70
N GLY A 676 -7.11 18.51 -4.22
CA GLY A 676 -8.50 18.93 -4.44
C GLY A 676 -9.28 19.24 -3.17
N GLU A 677 -10.59 19.44 -3.30
CA GLU A 677 -11.50 19.55 -2.16
C GLU A 677 -11.31 18.39 -1.16
N HIS A 678 -11.26 18.73 0.14
CA HIS A 678 -11.35 17.73 1.21
C HIS A 678 -12.73 17.08 1.17
N LYS A 679 -12.77 15.74 1.09
CA LYS A 679 -14.02 14.98 1.14
C LYS A 679 -14.00 14.02 2.31
N SER A 680 -14.61 14.48 3.41
CA SER A 680 -14.95 13.68 4.58
C SER A 680 -15.95 12.58 4.19
N GLY A 681 -15.42 11.41 3.82
CA GLY A 681 -16.22 10.25 3.42
C GLY A 681 -16.74 9.47 4.62
N ILE A 682 -18.06 9.30 4.69
CA ILE A 682 -18.71 8.22 5.45
C ILE A 682 -18.96 7.08 4.46
N TRP A 683 -18.67 5.82 4.83
CA TRP A 683 -19.05 4.67 4.00
C TRP A 683 -20.58 4.67 3.80
N GLY A 684 -21.00 4.85 2.56
CA GLY A 684 -22.38 5.02 2.18
C GLY A 684 -22.61 4.52 0.77
N GLN A 685 -23.82 4.04 0.52
CA GLN A 685 -24.23 3.56 -0.79
C GLN A 685 -24.88 4.73 -1.54
N ILE A 686 -24.27 5.15 -2.64
CA ILE A 686 -24.87 6.07 -3.59
C ILE A 686 -25.68 5.25 -4.59
N VAL A 687 -26.99 5.49 -4.62
CA VAL A 687 -27.92 4.90 -5.59
C VAL A 687 -28.23 5.98 -6.63
N SER A 688 -27.63 5.84 -7.81
CA SER A 688 -27.97 6.68 -8.97
C SER A 688 -29.08 6.02 -9.79
N SER A 689 -30.02 6.83 -10.26
CA SER A 689 -31.12 6.41 -11.14
C SER A 689 -30.93 7.00 -12.54
N GLU A 690 -31.42 6.32 -13.59
CA GLU A 690 -31.19 6.73 -14.99
C GLU A 690 -31.74 8.14 -15.32
N ASP A 691 -32.70 8.61 -14.53
CA ASP A 691 -33.33 9.92 -14.60
C ASP A 691 -32.49 11.07 -13.99
N GLY A 692 -31.33 10.76 -13.40
CA GLY A 692 -30.32 11.75 -12.99
C GLY A 692 -30.44 12.28 -11.56
N ASP A 693 -31.43 11.80 -10.80
CA ASP A 693 -31.51 12.03 -9.36
C ASP A 693 -30.59 11.02 -8.63
N SER A 694 -29.61 11.55 -7.90
CA SER A 694 -28.63 10.79 -7.10
C SER A 694 -29.06 10.74 -5.63
N PHE A 695 -29.34 9.53 -5.11
CA PHE A 695 -29.73 9.33 -3.73
C PHE A 695 -28.52 8.85 -2.91
N VAL A 696 -28.12 9.65 -1.92
CA VAL A 696 -27.06 9.28 -0.96
C VAL A 696 -27.70 8.59 0.24
N SER A 697 -27.34 7.33 0.50
CA SER A 697 -27.72 6.63 1.73
C SER A 697 -26.51 6.41 2.64
N TYR A 698 -26.53 7.05 3.80
CA TYR A 698 -25.51 6.88 4.83
C TYR A 698 -25.77 5.57 5.58
N GLN A 699 -24.78 4.69 5.68
CA GLN A 699 -24.90 3.39 6.34
C GLN A 699 -24.00 3.34 7.59
N GLU A 700 -24.50 3.87 8.72
CA GLU A 700 -23.78 3.71 9.99
C GLU A 700 -23.81 2.26 10.50
N ARG A 701 -22.67 1.62 10.27
CA ARG A 701 -22.15 0.38 10.85
C ARG A 701 -22.67 -0.94 10.28
N VAL A 702 -21.69 -1.76 9.90
CA VAL A 702 -21.81 -3.16 9.52
C VAL A 702 -20.99 -4.02 10.47
N GLU A 703 -21.58 -5.14 10.90
CA GLU A 703 -20.86 -6.37 11.22
C GLU A 703 -21.84 -7.55 10.98
N GLY A 704 -21.84 -8.13 9.76
CA GLY A 704 -22.51 -9.41 9.48
C GLY A 704 -23.53 -9.48 8.33
N PHE A 705 -24.18 -8.36 7.93
CA PHE A 705 -25.18 -8.25 6.83
C PHE A 705 -26.51 -9.01 6.99
N PRO A 706 -27.56 -8.73 6.17
CA PRO A 706 -27.91 -7.50 5.41
C PRO A 706 -29.36 -6.98 5.71
N VAL A 707 -29.87 -6.10 4.83
CA VAL A 707 -31.30 -5.74 4.56
C VAL A 707 -31.84 -4.44 5.18
N ILE A 708 -32.36 -3.59 4.28
CA ILE A 708 -32.87 -2.21 4.47
C ILE A 708 -34.33 -2.16 4.97
N LYS A 709 -34.74 -1.04 5.58
CA LYS A 709 -36.16 -0.58 5.53
C LYS A 709 -36.30 0.89 5.14
N ASN A 710 -37.15 1.15 4.15
CA ASN A 710 -37.37 2.45 3.48
C ASN A 710 -38.22 3.45 4.31
N THR A 711 -38.17 3.44 5.65
CA THR A 711 -39.10 4.25 6.47
C THR A 711 -38.83 5.75 6.44
N ASP A 712 -37.62 6.17 6.12
CA ASP A 712 -37.17 7.57 6.20
C ASP A 712 -36.88 8.18 4.81
N ILE A 713 -37.34 7.52 3.73
CA ILE A 713 -37.41 8.11 2.39
C ILE A 713 -38.61 9.09 2.36
N PHE A 714 -38.34 10.38 2.55
CA PHE A 714 -39.35 11.43 2.62
C PHE A 714 -40.02 11.71 1.25
N GLN A 715 -41.06 10.94 0.90
CA GLN A 715 -42.04 11.36 -0.09
C GLN A 715 -43.25 12.01 0.62
N TRP A 716 -43.43 13.32 0.41
CA TRP A 716 -44.38 14.14 1.18
C TRP A 716 -45.82 13.98 0.69
N THR A 717 -46.59 13.08 1.33
CA THR A 717 -48.07 13.05 1.26
C THR A 717 -48.67 12.71 2.63
N ASP A 718 -49.76 13.39 3.01
CA ASP A 718 -50.51 13.14 4.25
C ASP A 718 -51.05 11.69 4.34
N GLU A 719 -50.77 10.97 5.43
CA GLU A 719 -51.79 10.54 6.42
C GLU A 719 -51.28 9.55 7.51
N VAL A 720 -51.62 9.84 8.77
CA VAL A 720 -51.85 8.92 9.91
C VAL A 720 -50.72 7.99 10.41
N LEU A 721 -50.04 8.47 11.47
CA LEU A 721 -49.20 7.69 12.40
C LEU A 721 -49.97 6.55 13.12
N ARG A 722 -49.32 5.40 13.39
CA ARG A 722 -49.78 4.41 14.39
C ARG A 722 -48.65 3.89 15.29
N LEU A 723 -48.79 4.13 16.59
CA LEU A 723 -47.86 3.68 17.63
C LEU A 723 -48.24 2.27 18.17
N ARG A 724 -47.28 1.33 18.13
CA ARG A 724 -46.93 0.32 19.17
C ARG A 724 -46.03 -0.77 18.59
N ALA A 725 -44.82 -0.92 19.14
CA ALA A 725 -43.97 -2.10 18.95
C ALA A 725 -44.17 -3.09 20.11
N GLY A 726 -43.72 -4.35 19.94
CA GLY A 726 -43.60 -5.31 21.05
C GLY A 726 -44.03 -6.77 20.79
N GLN A 727 -44.59 -7.12 19.64
CA GLN A 727 -44.94 -8.51 19.29
C GLN A 727 -44.74 -8.80 17.80
N THR A 728 -44.36 -10.05 17.48
CA THR A 728 -44.39 -10.60 16.13
C THR A 728 -45.82 -10.99 15.73
N VAL A 729 -46.07 -11.22 14.44
CA VAL A 729 -47.40 -11.64 13.95
C VAL A 729 -47.78 -13.06 14.41
N SER A 730 -46.81 -13.88 14.85
CA SER A 730 -47.04 -15.18 15.49
C SER A 730 -47.36 -15.09 16.98
N GLY A 731 -47.09 -13.95 17.63
CA GLY A 731 -47.29 -13.76 19.07
C GLY A 731 -46.21 -14.38 19.96
N GLU A 732 -45.02 -14.66 19.41
CA GLU A 732 -43.86 -15.08 20.20
C GLU A 732 -43.17 -13.88 20.86
N GLU A 733 -42.74 -14.10 22.10
CA GLU A 733 -41.97 -13.16 22.92
C GLU A 733 -40.49 -13.37 22.59
N LEU A 734 -39.78 -12.30 22.21
CA LEU A 734 -38.39 -12.38 21.76
C LEU A 734 -37.44 -12.32 22.97
N ASP A 735 -36.43 -13.19 22.98
CA ASP A 735 -35.33 -13.12 23.95
C ASP A 735 -34.59 -11.78 23.85
N ILE A 736 -34.06 -11.32 24.98
CA ILE A 736 -33.32 -10.05 25.08
C ILE A 736 -31.98 -10.22 24.34
N PRO A 737 -31.67 -9.40 23.32
CA PRO A 737 -30.42 -9.52 22.57
C PRO A 737 -29.22 -9.02 23.39
N ASP A 738 -28.08 -9.71 23.28
CA ASP A 738 -26.81 -9.25 23.82
C ASP A 738 -26.30 -8.03 23.05
N ILE A 739 -26.31 -6.85 23.68
CA ILE A 739 -25.95 -5.57 23.03
C ILE A 739 -24.44 -5.32 23.13
N PHE A 740 -23.70 -5.55 22.04
CA PHE A 740 -22.28 -5.20 21.91
C PHE A 740 -22.11 -3.81 21.27
N ILE A 741 -21.82 -2.79 22.10
CA ILE A 741 -21.62 -1.40 21.68
C ILE A 741 -20.16 -1.15 21.26
N SER A 742 -19.95 -0.51 20.10
CA SER A 742 -18.65 0.03 19.67
C SER A 742 -18.65 1.57 19.70
N ASN A 743 -17.48 2.18 19.84
CA ASN A 743 -17.32 3.63 19.96
C ASN A 743 -17.40 4.37 18.61
N THR A 744 -18.55 4.37 17.95
CA THR A 744 -18.82 5.24 16.76
C THR A 744 -19.53 6.55 17.13
N ASP A 745 -20.19 6.60 18.29
CA ASP A 745 -20.81 7.79 18.89
C ASP A 745 -19.74 8.87 19.25
N ARG A 746 -19.28 9.64 18.25
CA ARG A 746 -18.38 10.80 18.42
C ARG A 746 -19.17 12.11 18.34
N LEU A 747 -18.98 12.98 19.33
CA LEU A 747 -19.45 14.37 19.26
C LEU A 747 -18.31 15.22 18.67
N GLN A 748 -18.50 15.80 17.49
CA GLN A 748 -17.55 16.80 16.97
C GLN A 748 -17.67 18.09 17.81
N LEU A 749 -16.52 18.67 18.16
CA LEU A 749 -16.39 19.85 19.01
C LEU A 749 -15.66 20.94 18.23
N ASP A 750 -16.20 22.16 18.26
CA ASP A 750 -15.74 23.24 17.38
C ASP A 750 -14.32 23.72 17.74
N PHE A 751 -13.43 23.76 16.74
CA PHE A 751 -11.99 23.49 16.96
C PHE A 751 -11.13 24.70 17.39
N ILE A 752 -11.76 25.77 17.87
CA ILE A 752 -11.20 27.13 17.80
C ILE A 752 -10.11 27.45 18.85
N ASN A 753 -10.11 26.82 20.04
CA ASN A 753 -9.29 27.30 21.18
C ASN A 753 -8.55 26.24 22.03
N GLY A 754 -8.38 25.01 21.56
CA GLY A 754 -7.30 24.07 21.99
C GLY A 754 -7.25 23.53 23.44
N ASP A 755 -7.99 24.08 24.41
CA ASP A 755 -7.87 23.79 25.85
C ASP A 755 -9.20 23.30 26.48
N GLN A 756 -9.98 22.50 25.72
CA GLN A 756 -11.31 22.04 26.13
C GLN A 756 -11.31 21.06 27.32
N GLN A 757 -12.31 21.18 28.18
CA GLN A 757 -12.55 20.34 29.36
C GLN A 757 -13.76 19.43 29.18
N CYS A 758 -13.92 18.43 30.06
CA CYS A 758 -15.03 17.46 29.98
C CYS A 758 -16.43 18.09 30.09
N ILE A 759 -16.52 19.33 30.59
CA ILE A 759 -17.78 20.06 30.82
C ILE A 759 -18.31 20.73 29.55
N ASP A 760 -17.44 21.01 28.58
CA ASP A 760 -17.71 21.68 27.32
C ASP A 760 -18.67 20.81 26.46
N VAL A 761 -18.40 19.51 26.44
CA VAL A 761 -19.26 18.44 25.88
C VAL A 761 -20.64 18.39 26.56
N GLN A 762 -20.69 18.65 27.87
CA GLN A 762 -21.90 18.53 28.68
C GLN A 762 -22.80 19.76 28.55
N PHE A 763 -22.19 20.94 28.37
CA PHE A 763 -22.87 22.14 27.88
C PHE A 763 -23.58 21.83 26.56
N ALA A 764 -22.86 21.28 25.57
CA ALA A 764 -23.40 21.08 24.22
C ALA A 764 -24.68 20.22 24.23
N MET A 765 -24.70 19.14 25.02
CA MET A 765 -25.89 18.30 25.19
C MET A 765 -27.04 19.02 25.93
N ALA A 766 -26.76 19.82 26.96
CA ALA A 766 -27.78 20.59 27.67
C ALA A 766 -28.40 21.71 26.80
N TYR A 767 -27.57 22.34 25.96
CA TYR A 767 -27.98 23.32 24.95
C TYR A 767 -28.82 22.67 23.85
N GLN A 768 -28.39 21.52 23.31
CA GLN A 768 -29.15 20.77 22.31
C GLN A 768 -30.52 20.33 22.87
N HIS A 769 -30.57 19.81 24.10
CA HIS A 769 -31.83 19.42 24.75
C HIS A 769 -32.76 20.63 24.99
N ALA A 770 -32.22 21.81 25.30
CA ALA A 770 -32.99 23.04 25.41
C ALA A 770 -33.67 23.40 24.06
N LEU A 771 -32.91 23.34 22.95
CA LEU A 771 -33.44 23.55 21.60
C LEU A 771 -34.51 22.52 21.22
N GLU A 772 -34.22 21.23 21.37
CA GLU A 772 -35.12 20.12 21.01
C GLU A 772 -36.45 20.14 21.77
N THR A 773 -36.42 20.55 23.04
CA THR A 773 -37.63 20.59 23.88
C THR A 773 -38.31 21.97 23.95
N GLY A 774 -37.73 22.99 23.32
CA GLY A 774 -38.23 24.38 23.38
C GLY A 774 -38.20 24.97 24.79
N GLN A 775 -37.25 24.54 25.62
CA GLN A 775 -37.05 25.00 26.99
C GLN A 775 -35.86 25.97 27.08
N ASP A 776 -35.90 26.86 28.06
CA ASP A 776 -34.89 27.90 28.26
C ASP A 776 -33.92 27.52 29.38
N ILE A 777 -32.64 27.84 29.22
CA ILE A 777 -31.58 27.53 30.19
C ILE A 777 -30.88 28.84 30.60
N CYS A 778 -30.71 29.05 31.92
CA CYS A 778 -30.22 30.32 32.45
C CYS A 778 -29.17 30.14 33.54
N TYR A 779 -28.15 31.00 33.55
CA TYR A 779 -27.03 30.94 34.49
C TYR A 779 -26.64 32.34 35.02
N GLY A 780 -25.81 32.38 36.08
CA GLY A 780 -25.26 33.63 36.64
C GLY A 780 -26.14 34.32 37.68
N SER A 781 -25.59 35.29 38.43
CA SER A 781 -26.28 35.95 39.55
C SER A 781 -27.27 37.04 39.15
N LYS A 782 -27.14 37.55 37.92
CA LYS A 782 -28.28 38.01 37.12
C LYS A 782 -28.47 36.92 36.07
N PRO A 783 -29.64 36.27 35.98
CA PRO A 783 -29.83 35.20 35.01
C PRO A 783 -29.68 35.76 33.59
N LYS A 784 -28.65 35.31 32.88
CA LYS A 784 -28.58 35.32 31.42
C LYS A 784 -29.25 34.03 30.95
N CYS A 785 -30.25 34.13 30.08
CA CYS A 785 -30.99 32.99 29.54
C CYS A 785 -30.66 32.77 28.06
N LEU A 786 -30.76 31.54 27.56
CA LEU A 786 -30.57 31.24 26.13
C LEU A 786 -31.53 32.04 25.25
N SER A 787 -32.76 32.28 25.75
CA SER A 787 -33.74 33.15 25.08
C SER A 787 -33.30 34.62 24.92
N ASP A 788 -32.34 35.12 25.69
CA ASP A 788 -31.80 36.47 25.54
C ASP A 788 -30.81 36.60 24.36
N TYR A 789 -30.34 35.47 23.80
CA TYR A 789 -29.27 35.39 22.81
C TYR A 789 -29.70 34.74 21.47
N THR A 790 -31.00 34.71 21.16
CA THR A 790 -31.56 33.97 20.00
C THR A 790 -30.98 34.33 18.63
N GLU A 791 -30.43 35.54 18.45
CA GLU A 791 -29.77 35.96 17.20
C GLU A 791 -28.28 35.57 17.13
N GLN A 792 -27.64 35.29 18.28
CA GLN A 792 -26.20 34.99 18.40
C GLN A 792 -25.93 33.97 19.53
N PRO A 793 -26.44 32.73 19.44
CA PRO A 793 -26.34 31.75 20.54
C PRO A 793 -24.91 31.33 20.87
N GLN A 794 -23.95 31.47 19.94
CA GLN A 794 -22.53 31.25 20.21
C GLN A 794 -21.99 32.18 21.32
N ILE A 795 -22.47 33.43 21.39
CA ILE A 795 -22.05 34.37 22.44
C ILE A 795 -22.58 33.93 23.82
N PHE A 796 -23.74 33.26 23.89
CA PHE A 796 -24.23 32.66 25.13
C PHE A 796 -23.32 31.51 25.61
N VAL A 797 -22.73 30.74 24.68
CA VAL A 797 -21.71 29.74 25.00
C VAL A 797 -20.46 30.41 25.56
N GLU A 798 -19.90 31.38 24.85
CA GLU A 798 -18.68 32.10 25.25
C GLU A 798 -18.82 32.79 26.62
N ASP A 799 -19.89 33.55 26.82
CA ASP A 799 -20.20 34.27 28.05
C ASP A 799 -20.41 33.32 29.25
N TRP A 800 -20.89 32.09 29.04
CA TRP A 800 -21.13 31.11 30.10
C TRP A 800 -19.84 30.34 30.41
N MET A 801 -19.14 29.86 29.38
CA MET A 801 -17.84 29.18 29.51
C MET A 801 -16.81 30.06 30.24
N HIS A 802 -16.86 31.39 30.07
CA HIS A 802 -16.03 32.33 30.81
C HIS A 802 -16.37 32.38 32.32
N ASP A 803 -17.64 32.35 32.69
CA ASP A 803 -18.10 32.47 34.09
C ASP A 803 -17.96 31.16 34.89
N LEU A 804 -18.19 29.97 34.30
CA LEU A 804 -18.47 28.73 35.03
C LEU A 804 -17.59 27.51 34.67
N ASN A 805 -16.30 27.56 35.01
CA ASN A 805 -15.39 26.41 34.88
C ASN A 805 -15.65 25.25 35.89
N THR A 806 -15.09 24.07 35.58
CA THR A 806 -15.17 22.82 36.38
C THR A 806 -14.90 22.99 37.89
N ARG A 807 -13.99 23.88 38.28
CA ARG A 807 -13.67 24.13 39.70
C ARG A 807 -14.78 24.86 40.46
N SER A 808 -15.61 25.62 39.76
CA SER A 808 -16.82 26.23 40.32
C SER A 808 -17.86 25.17 40.69
N TYR A 809 -18.01 24.10 39.89
CA TYR A 809 -18.95 22.99 40.16
C TYR A 809 -18.56 22.18 41.38
N GLU A 810 -17.28 21.81 41.52
CA GLU A 810 -16.79 21.18 42.75
C GLU A 810 -17.14 22.02 44.00
N LEU A 811 -16.94 23.33 43.90
CA LEU A 811 -17.18 24.27 44.99
C LEU A 811 -18.67 24.51 45.27
N ALA A 812 -19.54 24.42 44.26
CA ALA A 812 -21.00 24.44 44.42
C ALA A 812 -21.50 23.17 45.11
N THR A 813 -21.10 21.99 44.61
CA THR A 813 -21.38 20.67 45.20
C THR A 813 -20.98 20.63 46.68
N LYS A 814 -19.72 20.99 46.98
CA LYS A 814 -19.15 21.05 48.34
C LYS A 814 -19.77 22.15 49.22
N ARG A 815 -20.72 22.96 48.73
CA ARG A 815 -21.53 23.94 49.48
C ARG A 815 -22.97 23.45 49.69
N ILE A 816 -23.63 22.96 48.65
CA ILE A 816 -25.01 22.46 48.69
C ILE A 816 -25.10 21.25 49.64
N GLU A 817 -24.17 20.29 49.51
CA GLU A 817 -24.04 19.13 50.43
C GLU A 817 -23.83 19.51 51.91
N ARG A 818 -23.41 20.76 52.19
CA ARG A 818 -23.19 21.28 53.55
C ARG A 818 -24.37 22.09 54.07
N GLY A 819 -25.53 22.06 53.39
CA GLY A 819 -26.69 22.89 53.71
C GLY A 819 -26.41 24.38 53.56
N LYS A 820 -25.49 24.75 52.64
CA LYS A 820 -25.10 26.13 52.34
C LYS A 820 -25.32 26.43 50.86
N GLY A 821 -26.52 26.10 50.40
CA GLY A 821 -27.06 26.51 49.13
C GLY A 821 -26.97 28.03 48.92
N GLY A 822 -26.98 28.44 47.66
CA GLY A 822 -26.80 29.83 47.24
C GLY A 822 -27.32 30.03 45.82
N VAL A 823 -26.65 30.87 45.03
CA VAL A 823 -27.08 31.27 43.67
C VAL A 823 -27.32 30.09 42.72
N TRP A 824 -26.74 28.91 43.00
CA TRP A 824 -26.90 27.70 42.19
C TRP A 824 -28.21 26.94 42.45
N ASP A 825 -28.82 27.09 43.63
CA ASP A 825 -30.05 26.36 44.01
C ASP A 825 -31.24 26.74 43.10
N ASP A 826 -31.21 27.93 42.49
CA ASP A 826 -32.19 28.41 41.52
C ASP A 826 -31.89 27.98 40.06
N GLN A 827 -30.79 27.24 39.83
CA GLN A 827 -30.24 26.91 38.50
C GLN A 827 -30.02 25.40 38.29
N ILE A 828 -29.75 24.64 39.34
CA ILE A 828 -29.49 23.19 39.28
C ILE A 828 -30.21 22.49 40.44
N ASP A 829 -30.89 21.37 40.18
CA ASP A 829 -31.30 20.40 41.19
C ASP A 829 -30.24 19.30 41.36
N ILE A 830 -30.09 18.78 42.58
CA ILE A 830 -29.27 17.60 42.86
C ILE A 830 -30.20 16.45 43.26
N LEU A 831 -30.27 15.41 42.45
CA LEU A 831 -31.11 14.24 42.72
C LEU A 831 -30.54 13.42 43.87
N SER A 832 -31.40 13.07 44.83
CA SER A 832 -31.11 12.05 45.85
C SER A 832 -31.16 10.64 45.24
N VAL A 833 -30.68 9.63 45.99
CA VAL A 833 -30.65 8.24 45.53
C VAL A 833 -32.04 7.72 45.19
N ASP A 834 -33.04 8.17 45.95
CA ASP A 834 -34.43 7.76 45.84
C ASP A 834 -35.14 8.43 44.64
N GLU A 835 -34.48 9.41 44.00
CA GLU A 835 -34.93 10.13 42.79
C GLU A 835 -34.15 9.69 41.52
N TYR A 836 -33.27 8.69 41.61
CA TYR A 836 -32.54 8.17 40.44
C TYR A 836 -33.46 7.50 39.41
N ASP A 837 -34.67 7.08 39.80
CA ASP A 837 -35.68 6.56 38.88
C ASP A 837 -36.21 7.65 37.91
N ASP A 838 -36.04 8.92 38.26
CA ASP A 838 -36.46 10.07 37.43
C ASP A 838 -35.37 10.56 36.47
N ILE A 839 -34.18 9.94 36.40
CA ILE A 839 -33.07 10.35 35.51
C ILE A 839 -33.54 10.47 34.05
N GLN A 840 -33.02 11.49 33.35
CA GLN A 840 -33.35 11.86 31.98
C GLN A 840 -32.08 12.22 31.16
N PRO A 841 -32.16 12.27 29.82
CA PRO A 841 -31.10 12.82 28.98
C PRO A 841 -30.68 14.24 29.41
N GLY A 842 -29.39 14.53 29.38
CA GLY A 842 -28.84 15.83 29.80
C GLY A 842 -28.61 16.00 31.30
N ASP A 843 -28.98 15.03 32.14
CA ASP A 843 -28.48 14.97 33.52
C ASP A 843 -26.97 14.64 33.54
N VAL A 844 -26.26 15.10 34.59
CA VAL A 844 -24.81 14.90 34.76
C VAL A 844 -24.51 14.18 36.08
N LEU A 845 -23.81 13.05 36.03
CA LEU A 845 -23.30 12.36 37.21
C LEU A 845 -21.87 12.84 37.52
N LEU A 846 -21.59 13.25 38.76
CA LEU A 846 -20.21 13.38 39.23
C LEU A 846 -19.70 12.04 39.76
N TYR A 847 -18.52 11.62 39.30
CA TYR A 847 -17.85 10.39 39.73
C TYR A 847 -16.34 10.66 39.88
N ASN A 848 -15.82 10.58 41.11
CA ASN A 848 -14.40 10.80 41.44
C ASN A 848 -13.76 12.10 40.90
N GLY A 849 -14.56 13.16 40.74
CA GLY A 849 -14.11 14.45 40.21
C GLY A 849 -14.24 14.59 38.69
N HIS A 850 -14.55 13.51 37.98
CA HIS A 850 -15.00 13.54 36.60
C HIS A 850 -16.51 13.79 36.56
N ALA A 851 -16.97 14.47 35.52
CA ALA A 851 -18.38 14.60 35.19
C ALA A 851 -18.70 13.68 34.02
N ILE A 852 -19.86 13.02 34.06
CA ILE A 852 -20.33 12.03 33.09
C ILE A 852 -21.75 12.44 32.67
N GLY A 853 -22.00 12.61 31.38
CA GLY A 853 -23.32 12.94 30.86
C GLY A 853 -24.21 11.71 30.66
N VAL A 854 -25.51 11.86 30.87
CA VAL A 854 -26.55 10.92 30.43
C VAL A 854 -26.95 11.27 29.00
N LYS A 855 -26.57 10.45 28.01
CA LYS A 855 -27.00 10.64 26.61
C LYS A 855 -28.45 10.19 26.40
N GLU A 856 -28.80 9.03 26.93
CA GLU A 856 -30.13 8.43 26.79
C GLU A 856 -30.49 7.63 28.05
N VAL A 857 -31.79 7.40 28.22
CA VAL A 857 -32.35 6.53 29.26
C VAL A 857 -33.30 5.54 28.58
N LEU A 858 -32.88 4.28 28.53
CA LEU A 858 -33.61 3.17 27.91
C LEU A 858 -34.36 2.36 28.97
N GLU A 859 -35.41 1.66 28.55
CA GLU A 859 -36.14 0.70 29.36
C GLU A 859 -36.03 -0.68 28.71
N ILE A 860 -35.43 -1.66 29.41
CA ILE A 860 -35.05 -2.95 28.82
C ILE A 860 -35.65 -4.11 29.63
N PRO A 861 -36.38 -5.05 28.99
CA PRO A 861 -37.08 -4.85 27.72
C PRO A 861 -38.11 -3.70 27.83
N PRO A 862 -38.57 -3.09 26.71
CA PRO A 862 -39.51 -1.97 26.76
C PRO A 862 -40.82 -2.33 27.46
N GLY A 863 -41.17 -1.61 28.53
CA GLY A 863 -42.33 -1.89 29.38
C GLY A 863 -42.00 -2.69 30.66
N SER A 864 -40.73 -3.02 30.92
CA SER A 864 -40.30 -3.73 32.15
C SER A 864 -40.26 -2.86 33.41
N GLY A 865 -40.29 -1.53 33.26
CA GLY A 865 -39.97 -0.55 34.31
C GLY A 865 -38.48 -0.47 34.67
N THR A 866 -37.62 -1.32 34.10
CA THR A 866 -36.18 -1.37 34.43
C THR A 866 -35.40 -0.43 33.54
N LYS A 867 -34.99 0.70 34.10
CA LYS A 867 -34.24 1.76 33.40
C LYS A 867 -32.73 1.52 33.38
N TYR A 868 -32.13 1.86 32.24
CA TYR A 868 -30.69 1.83 31.97
C TYR A 868 -30.27 3.16 31.34
N ILE A 869 -29.07 3.66 31.68
CA ILE A 869 -28.52 4.90 31.12
C ILE A 869 -27.32 4.61 30.21
N ARG A 870 -27.20 5.35 29.09
CA ARG A 870 -25.95 5.40 28.31
C ARG A 870 -25.09 6.55 28.83
N GLN A 871 -23.90 6.22 29.30
CA GLN A 871 -22.95 7.16 29.89
C GLN A 871 -21.95 7.68 28.85
N PHE A 872 -21.73 8.99 28.83
CA PHE A 872 -20.79 9.66 27.92
C PHE A 872 -19.80 10.53 28.70
N ALA A 873 -18.50 10.45 28.37
CA ALA A 873 -17.49 11.31 29.00
C ALA A 873 -16.28 11.56 28.07
N GLY A 874 -15.73 12.78 28.15
CA GLY A 874 -14.45 13.12 27.54
C GLY A 874 -13.27 12.79 28.46
N SER A 875 -12.11 12.49 27.87
CA SER A 875 -10.85 12.46 28.61
C SER A 875 -10.36 13.89 28.94
N MET A 876 -9.19 14.04 29.57
CA MET A 876 -8.55 15.35 29.77
C MET A 876 -7.15 15.35 29.16
N PRO A 877 -6.83 16.25 28.20
CA PRO A 877 -7.73 17.21 27.54
C PRO A 877 -8.82 16.52 26.69
N ALA A 878 -9.95 17.19 26.49
CA ALA A 878 -11.12 16.63 25.80
C ALA A 878 -11.00 16.70 24.25
N ILE A 879 -9.89 16.21 23.69
CA ILE A 879 -9.67 16.14 22.23
C ILE A 879 -10.59 15.12 21.53
N ASP A 880 -11.12 14.18 22.29
CA ASP A 880 -12.07 13.16 21.86
C ASP A 880 -12.98 12.81 23.05
N ALA A 881 -14.25 12.57 22.78
CA ALA A 881 -15.24 12.16 23.77
C ALA A 881 -15.89 10.85 23.37
N HIS A 882 -16.05 9.94 24.34
CA HIS A 882 -16.38 8.55 24.06
C HIS A 882 -17.48 8.02 25.00
N ILE A 883 -18.19 7.00 24.53
CA ILE A 883 -18.91 6.09 25.42
C ILE A 883 -17.86 5.30 26.20
N TYR A 884 -17.98 5.32 27.53
CA TYR A 884 -17.15 4.45 28.37
C TYR A 884 -17.77 3.06 28.41
N GLN A 885 -17.13 2.10 27.73
CA GLN A 885 -17.33 0.67 27.99
C GLN A 885 -16.89 0.34 29.42
N THR A 886 -17.77 0.57 30.39
CA THR A 886 -17.69 -0.13 31.67
C THR A 886 -17.91 -1.62 31.44
N SER A 887 -17.26 -2.50 32.22
CA SER A 887 -17.37 -3.95 32.09
C SER A 887 -18.69 -4.51 32.66
N SER A 888 -19.80 -3.91 32.23
CA SER A 888 -21.18 -4.23 32.62
C SER A 888 -21.82 -5.18 31.60
N GLU A 889 -22.79 -5.98 32.05
CA GLU A 889 -23.40 -7.10 31.30
C GLU A 889 -24.24 -6.66 30.07
N HIS A 890 -24.29 -5.35 29.76
CA HIS A 890 -25.08 -4.75 28.67
C HIS A 890 -24.29 -3.69 27.89
N GLY A 891 -23.07 -4.03 27.48
CA GLY A 891 -22.28 -3.23 26.51
C GLY A 891 -21.81 -1.85 26.99
N GLY A 892 -21.87 -1.56 28.30
CA GLY A 892 -21.57 -0.24 28.87
C GLY A 892 -22.81 0.56 29.30
N LEU A 893 -24.04 0.07 29.02
CA LEU A 893 -25.26 0.61 29.63
C LEU A 893 -25.29 0.28 31.13
N LYS A 894 -25.70 1.26 31.95
CA LYS A 894 -25.68 1.14 33.42
C LYS A 894 -27.09 1.24 33.98
N SER A 895 -27.54 0.23 34.72
CA SER A 895 -28.89 0.24 35.30
C SER A 895 -29.00 1.24 36.44
N ILE A 896 -30.21 1.76 36.67
CA ILE A 896 -30.50 2.63 37.81
C ILE A 896 -30.15 1.94 39.14
N GLU A 897 -30.40 0.64 39.26
CA GLU A 897 -30.08 -0.14 40.47
C GLU A 897 -28.56 -0.35 40.66
N GLN A 898 -27.76 -0.37 39.59
CA GLN A 898 -26.29 -0.33 39.71
C GLN A 898 -25.82 1.03 40.24
N LEU A 899 -26.40 2.15 39.78
CA LEU A 899 -26.11 3.49 40.31
C LEU A 899 -26.49 3.64 41.80
N LYS A 900 -27.68 3.15 42.19
CA LYS A 900 -28.13 3.17 43.59
C LYS A 900 -27.24 2.31 44.48
N SER A 901 -26.88 1.10 44.03
CA SER A 901 -26.09 0.14 44.82
C SER A 901 -24.60 0.51 44.95
N GLU A 902 -23.97 1.08 43.92
CA GLU A 902 -22.59 1.59 44.00
C GLU A 902 -22.44 2.67 45.09
N ARG A 903 -23.40 3.60 45.17
CA ARG A 903 -23.46 4.65 46.21
C ARG A 903 -23.68 4.10 47.63
N ILE A 904 -24.08 2.84 47.76
CA ILE A 904 -24.27 2.13 49.05
C ILE A 904 -23.06 1.22 49.41
N GLY A 905 -22.29 0.78 48.41
CA GLY A 905 -21.29 -0.29 48.56
C GLY A 905 -20.01 0.06 49.36
N PHE A 906 -19.48 1.29 49.22
CA PHE A 906 -18.14 1.63 49.72
C PHE A 906 -18.17 2.47 51.01
N LYS A 907 -18.04 1.81 52.16
CA LYS A 907 -18.10 2.48 53.48
C LYS A 907 -16.89 3.37 53.82
N ASP A 908 -15.70 3.05 53.31
CA ASP A 908 -14.44 3.69 53.73
C ASP A 908 -13.80 4.58 52.65
N LYS A 909 -14.45 4.75 51.50
CA LYS A 909 -14.12 5.79 50.52
C LYS A 909 -15.39 6.54 50.11
N LYS A 910 -15.37 7.87 50.24
CA LYS A 910 -16.46 8.75 49.77
C LYS A 910 -16.32 9.07 48.29
N GLU A 911 -16.53 8.06 47.45
CA GLU A 911 -16.68 8.22 46.00
C GLU A 911 -18.16 8.61 45.77
N LEU A 912 -18.43 9.92 45.72
CA LEU A 912 -19.77 10.48 45.95
C LEU A 912 -20.48 10.75 44.62
N VAL A 913 -21.37 9.84 44.22
CA VAL A 913 -22.28 10.03 43.08
C VAL A 913 -23.37 11.03 43.47
N SER A 914 -23.23 12.28 43.02
CA SER A 914 -24.31 13.26 42.96
C SER A 914 -24.71 13.44 41.50
N ILE A 915 -26.01 13.51 41.23
CA ILE A 915 -26.55 13.69 39.88
C ILE A 915 -27.20 15.06 39.81
N PHE A 916 -26.78 15.84 38.82
CA PHE A 916 -27.12 17.24 38.64
C PHE A 916 -28.07 17.37 37.45
N ARG A 917 -29.19 18.04 37.70
CA ARG A 917 -30.23 18.33 36.71
C ARG A 917 -30.32 19.83 36.49
N TRP A 918 -30.22 20.26 35.24
CA TRP A 918 -30.43 21.66 34.87
C TRP A 918 -31.88 22.09 35.10
N LYS A 919 -32.07 23.25 35.75
CA LYS A 919 -33.40 23.88 35.91
C LYS A 919 -33.80 24.61 34.64
N PHE A 920 -34.15 23.82 33.63
CA PHE A 920 -34.82 24.30 32.43
C PHE A 920 -36.11 25.04 32.81
N ARG A 921 -36.30 26.23 32.25
CA ARG A 921 -37.44 27.12 32.51
C ARG A 921 -38.33 27.14 31.28
N LYS A 922 -39.65 27.23 31.45
CA LYS A 922 -40.52 27.49 30.30
C LYS A 922 -40.41 28.97 29.94
N PRO A 923 -40.52 29.36 28.66
CA PRO A 923 -40.40 30.78 28.25
C PRO A 923 -41.33 31.75 29.00
N ASN A 924 -42.47 31.26 29.51
CA ASN A 924 -43.41 32.07 30.30
C ASN A 924 -43.02 32.24 31.78
N ASP A 925 -42.14 31.39 32.34
CA ASP A 925 -41.76 31.41 33.76
C ASP A 925 -40.67 32.48 34.04
N VAL A 926 -39.84 32.80 33.04
CA VAL A 926 -38.76 33.80 33.13
C VAL A 926 -39.30 35.17 33.56
N VAL A 927 -40.49 35.55 33.08
CA VAL A 927 -41.18 36.81 33.38
C VAL A 927 -41.57 36.93 34.87
N ALA A 928 -41.68 35.82 35.61
CA ALA A 928 -42.08 35.82 37.02
C ALA A 928 -40.93 36.12 37.99
N VAL A 929 -39.67 35.93 37.58
CA VAL A 929 -38.48 36.01 38.46
C VAL A 929 -37.87 37.42 38.50
N ALA A 930 -38.20 38.28 37.52
CA ALA A 930 -37.64 39.63 37.39
C ALA A 930 -38.41 40.71 38.18
N LYS A 931 -38.65 40.52 39.48
CA LYS A 931 -39.39 41.46 40.34
C LYS A 931 -38.94 41.53 41.80
#